data_AF-A0ABD6L633-F1
#
_entry.id   AF-A0ABD6L633-F1
#
_cell.length_a   1.000
_cell.length_b   1.000
_cell.length_c   1.000
_cell.angle_alpha   90.00
_cell.angle_beta   90.00
_cell.angle_gamma   90.00
#
_symmetry.space_group_name_H-M   'P 1'
#
loop_
_entity.id
_entity.type
_entity.pdbx_description
1 polymer ?
#
loop_
_entity_poly.entity_id
_entity_poly.type
_entity_poly.pdbx_seq_one_letter_code
_entity_poly.pdbx_strand_id
1 'polypeptide(L)'
;MQSNIPRAAIHVGKDKKSFSAQVGNEAERRGWDENVYRLKNADKEKNNHYNFSRKNLNFEIVKDGKIVPLGSNPIPLHERIQMRLDELGFKPYMDARHPDQVSKNSPNCTVSMIFSGDHDVLYNLAFGNQRIDTANPDADHSHIVLQQGIYKWAKDTYDFACRKWGEENIISFAVHCDETSIHAHVQTIPVEKVKKRGRIGSKYVNKNNPDIVLSTKEWRALPKEERDNYTKQTASKDYVECVSYAKVWGETRKAKSEYLSQLHTDYHNEVGCKYGLARGIPYNELSEEEKRGRRHKNKVILEAERQAKVALDKVEKYAVLATIDKQELTFPLLNIKTPVQEAMDAVKKELAIPIPALIGQKIWREERTTNINDAIKALVTAINVERDKQNYGIRASVNKTYTYYMQQLNKLIIENKALQNENDTLKAENTEVKQRISQLDENAVRRVTAQKDAVIERLNTKLASKNEDITKLKTDYNTLWEKYKILVIQWNDLTKQPEIIEAVKRVEERKKQEAEAKREEQARQDRFQDVLDRFISEGHEQLKAFSQSSRIDFDEKEAKAIYYGIMATATKSNIALRSLQGAIFAVERFLASMDWNGCGNYRRECVAHWTKLFATDEVVYNEPIIQNFLSFVDHMSCNADTYVSLGGSNGCADQLTNWDGTQKSGLGAPSKKKSQGLSR
;
A
#
# COMPACT_ATOMS: atom_id res chain seq x y z
N MET A 1 22.82 22.69 -34.70
CA MET A 1 23.25 21.58 -33.83
C MET A 1 22.00 20.89 -33.31
N GLN A 2 21.78 19.61 -33.60
CA GLN A 2 20.63 18.89 -33.03
C GLN A 2 20.77 18.88 -31.50
N SER A 3 19.75 19.40 -30.83
CA SER A 3 19.57 19.39 -29.37
C SER A 3 19.94 18.04 -28.76
N ASN A 4 20.57 18.03 -27.58
CA ASN A 4 20.87 16.80 -26.81
C ASN A 4 19.59 15.97 -26.64
N ILE A 5 19.40 14.93 -27.45
CA ILE A 5 18.28 13.99 -27.28
C ILE A 5 18.63 13.09 -26.09
N PRO A 6 17.78 12.99 -25.04
CA PRO A 6 17.98 12.05 -23.93
C PRO A 6 18.02 10.60 -24.44
N ARG A 7 18.97 9.80 -23.98
CA ARG A 7 19.17 8.43 -24.48
C ARG A 7 19.29 7.39 -23.38
N ALA A 8 18.80 6.19 -23.66
CA ALA A 8 19.00 5.02 -22.82
C ALA A 8 20.46 4.56 -22.91
N ALA A 9 21.00 4.06 -21.80
CA ALA A 9 22.35 3.54 -21.70
C ALA A 9 22.34 2.12 -21.13
N ILE A 10 23.05 1.22 -21.82
CA ILE A 10 23.34 -0.12 -21.31
C ILE A 10 24.85 -0.29 -21.38
N HIS A 11 25.46 -0.62 -20.26
CA HIS A 11 26.88 -0.97 -20.20
C HIS A 11 27.00 -2.44 -19.83
N VAL A 12 27.54 -3.25 -20.74
CA VAL A 12 27.86 -4.65 -20.45
C VAL A 12 29.31 -4.70 -19.99
N GLY A 13 29.49 -5.07 -18.72
CA GLY A 13 30.81 -5.19 -18.10
C GLY A 13 31.66 -6.28 -18.76
N LYS A 14 32.95 -6.27 -18.44
CA LYS A 14 33.89 -7.28 -18.94
C LYS A 14 33.44 -8.68 -18.54
N ASP A 15 33.56 -9.62 -19.47
CA ASP A 15 33.21 -11.02 -19.26
C ASP A 15 34.03 -11.59 -18.09
N LYS A 16 33.36 -12.21 -17.10
CA LYS A 16 33.99 -12.68 -15.87
C LYS A 16 34.01 -14.20 -15.77
N LYS A 17 35.16 -14.75 -15.36
CA LYS A 17 35.39 -16.18 -15.10
C LYS A 17 35.18 -16.56 -13.63
N SER A 18 35.10 -15.56 -12.77
CA SER A 18 34.87 -15.67 -11.34
C SER A 18 34.23 -14.38 -10.82
N PHE A 19 33.60 -14.45 -9.65
CA PHE A 19 32.99 -13.31 -8.98
C PHE A 19 33.46 -13.27 -7.53
N SER A 20 34.09 -12.18 -7.11
CA SER A 20 34.64 -12.07 -5.75
C SER A 20 33.64 -11.48 -4.77
N ALA A 21 33.78 -11.84 -3.49
CA ALA A 21 33.00 -11.29 -2.39
C ALA A 21 33.08 -9.76 -2.34
N GLN A 22 34.26 -9.17 -2.59
CA GLN A 22 34.45 -7.72 -2.60
C GLN A 22 33.58 -7.01 -3.65
N VAL A 23 33.49 -7.58 -4.87
CA VAL A 23 32.64 -7.03 -5.93
C VAL A 23 31.16 -7.15 -5.56
N GLY A 24 30.77 -8.27 -4.95
CA GLY A 24 29.40 -8.47 -4.44
C GLY A 24 29.03 -7.46 -3.34
N ASN A 25 29.91 -7.28 -2.36
CA ASN A 25 29.67 -6.38 -1.24
C ASN A 25 29.60 -4.91 -1.70
N GLU A 26 30.39 -4.52 -2.71
CA GLU A 26 30.28 -3.18 -3.31
C GLU A 26 28.96 -2.98 -4.05
N ALA A 27 28.52 -3.96 -4.85
CA ALA A 27 27.25 -3.89 -5.57
C ALA A 27 26.02 -3.89 -4.63
N GLU A 28 26.08 -4.61 -3.51
CA GLU A 28 25.00 -4.65 -2.53
C GLU A 28 25.09 -3.54 -1.46
N ARG A 29 26.15 -2.72 -1.50
CA ARG A 29 26.55 -1.83 -0.39
C ARG A 29 26.56 -2.57 0.97
N ARG A 30 26.87 -3.87 0.94
CA ARG A 30 26.80 -4.77 2.10
C ARG A 30 27.92 -4.42 3.08
N GLY A 31 27.53 -4.15 4.33
CA GLY A 31 28.46 -3.79 5.39
C GLY A 31 29.08 -2.39 5.24
N TRP A 32 28.58 -1.55 4.32
CA TRP A 32 29.06 -0.17 4.21
C TRP A 32 28.44 0.70 5.29
N ASP A 33 29.28 1.32 6.12
CA ASP A 33 28.92 2.41 7.00
C ASP A 33 29.30 3.76 6.37
N GLU A 34 29.05 4.86 7.08
CA GLU A 34 29.39 6.21 6.63
C GLU A 34 30.89 6.38 6.35
N ASN A 35 31.75 5.73 7.16
CA ASN A 35 33.19 5.76 6.97
C ASN A 35 33.60 5.12 5.64
N VAL A 36 32.98 4.01 5.25
CA VAL A 36 33.24 3.36 3.96
C VAL A 36 32.83 4.28 2.79
N TYR A 37 31.70 4.98 2.87
CA TYR A 37 31.31 5.97 1.86
C TYR A 37 32.36 7.07 1.71
N ARG A 38 32.78 7.65 2.84
CA ARG A 38 33.82 8.70 2.86
C ARG A 38 35.14 8.20 2.27
N LEU A 39 35.60 7.01 2.64
CA LEU A 39 36.83 6.42 2.11
C LEU A 39 36.73 6.15 0.60
N LYS A 40 35.57 5.69 0.12
CA LYS A 40 35.33 5.45 -1.31
C LYS A 40 35.28 6.73 -2.13
N ASN A 41 34.79 7.83 -1.56
CA ASN A 41 34.78 9.16 -2.19
C ASN A 41 36.17 9.82 -2.15
N ALA A 42 36.99 9.53 -1.14
CA ALA A 42 38.36 10.04 -1.04
C ALA A 42 39.31 9.47 -2.12
N ASP A 43 38.93 8.36 -2.76
CA ASP A 43 39.65 7.78 -3.90
C ASP A 43 39.49 8.66 -5.16
N LYS A 44 40.44 9.60 -5.32
CA LYS A 44 40.48 10.56 -6.42
C LYS A 44 40.62 9.91 -7.80
N GLU A 45 41.17 8.70 -7.89
CA GLU A 45 41.28 7.99 -9.17
C GLU A 45 39.92 7.48 -9.65
N LYS A 46 39.07 7.06 -8.71
CA LYS A 46 37.72 6.58 -8.99
C LYS A 46 36.67 7.68 -9.08
N ASN A 47 36.92 8.84 -8.49
CA ASN A 47 36.02 10.00 -8.55
C ASN A 47 34.56 9.61 -8.23
N ASN A 48 34.37 8.92 -7.11
CA ASN A 48 33.05 8.49 -6.66
C ASN A 48 32.33 9.65 -5.97
N HIS A 49 31.02 9.69 -6.15
CA HIS A 49 30.15 10.71 -5.55
C HIS A 49 29.00 9.99 -4.83
N TYR A 50 29.35 9.12 -3.89
CA TYR A 50 28.37 8.40 -3.09
C TYR A 50 27.86 9.30 -1.96
N ASN A 51 26.57 9.33 -1.73
CA ASN A 51 25.97 10.11 -0.65
C ASN A 51 25.35 9.17 0.40
N PHE A 52 25.88 9.20 1.63
CA PHE A 52 25.46 8.28 2.68
C PHE A 52 24.00 8.49 3.11
N SER A 53 23.50 9.73 3.17
CA SER A 53 22.11 10.03 3.50
C SER A 53 21.10 9.42 2.52
N ARG A 54 21.53 9.07 1.30
CA ARG A 54 20.71 8.40 0.28
C ARG A 54 20.85 6.87 0.27
N LYS A 55 21.68 6.28 1.13
CA LYS A 55 21.91 4.82 1.18
C LYS A 55 20.61 4.01 1.30
N ASN A 56 19.67 4.49 2.11
CA ASN A 56 18.37 3.84 2.35
C ASN A 56 17.41 3.94 1.16
N LEU A 57 17.71 4.77 0.16
CA LEU A 57 16.95 4.88 -1.08
C LEU A 57 17.35 3.81 -2.10
N ASN A 58 18.50 3.16 -1.93
CA ASN A 58 18.88 2.04 -2.79
C ASN A 58 17.96 0.84 -2.53
N PHE A 59 17.58 0.13 -3.60
CA PHE A 59 16.72 -1.04 -3.50
C PHE A 59 17.13 -2.15 -4.46
N GLU A 60 16.73 -3.38 -4.17
CA GLU A 60 16.89 -4.53 -5.04
C GLU A 60 15.51 -5.01 -5.51
N ILE A 61 15.40 -5.42 -6.77
CA ILE A 61 14.25 -6.18 -7.27
C ILE A 61 14.59 -7.66 -7.21
N VAL A 62 13.84 -8.42 -6.41
CA VAL A 62 13.98 -9.87 -6.26
C VAL A 62 12.85 -10.59 -7.00
N LYS A 63 12.93 -11.93 -7.03
CA LYS A 63 11.98 -12.82 -7.68
C LYS A 63 10.51 -12.43 -7.39
N ASP A 64 9.66 -12.59 -8.40
CA ASP A 64 8.28 -12.12 -8.46
C ASP A 64 8.15 -10.57 -8.56
N GLY A 65 9.24 -9.88 -8.94
CA GLY A 65 9.25 -8.41 -9.08
C GLY A 65 9.09 -7.65 -7.76
N LYS A 66 9.43 -8.28 -6.63
CA LYS A 66 9.31 -7.69 -5.29
C LYS A 66 10.46 -6.71 -5.04
N ILE A 67 10.15 -5.54 -4.50
CA ILE A 67 11.14 -4.53 -4.15
C ILE A 67 11.51 -4.67 -2.68
N VAL A 68 12.81 -4.77 -2.40
CA VAL A 68 13.36 -4.87 -1.04
C VAL A 68 14.51 -3.87 -0.86
N PRO A 69 14.84 -3.47 0.38
CA PRO A 69 16.02 -2.64 0.63
C PRO A 69 17.30 -3.31 0.09
N LEU A 70 18.21 -2.53 -0.50
CA LEU A 70 19.44 -3.08 -1.05
C LEU A 70 20.27 -3.77 0.05
N GLY A 71 20.77 -4.98 -0.23
CA GLY A 71 21.59 -5.75 0.71
C GLY A 71 20.82 -6.46 1.81
N SER A 72 19.47 -6.50 1.76
CA SER A 72 18.65 -7.19 2.75
C SER A 72 18.64 -8.71 2.62
N ASN A 73 19.13 -9.27 1.50
CA ASN A 73 19.21 -10.72 1.32
C ASN A 73 20.21 -11.31 2.35
N PRO A 74 19.84 -12.34 3.13
CA PRO A 74 20.76 -12.95 4.09
C PRO A 74 21.97 -13.60 3.41
N ILE A 75 21.82 -14.05 2.16
CA ILE A 75 22.89 -14.68 1.39
C ILE A 75 23.57 -13.62 0.49
N PRO A 76 24.88 -13.37 0.66
CA PRO A 76 25.62 -12.41 -0.16
C PRO A 76 25.61 -12.77 -1.66
N LEU A 77 25.70 -11.75 -2.53
CA LEU A 77 25.65 -11.94 -3.98
C LEU A 77 26.63 -12.99 -4.52
N HIS A 78 27.87 -13.02 -4.03
CA HIS A 78 28.88 -13.96 -4.51
C HIS A 78 28.52 -15.43 -4.19
N GLU A 79 27.90 -15.68 -3.02
CA GLU A 79 27.39 -17.00 -2.65
C GLU A 79 26.16 -17.38 -3.47
N ARG A 80 25.23 -16.44 -3.70
CA ARG A 80 24.06 -16.66 -4.56
C ARG A 80 24.45 -17.05 -5.99
N ILE A 81 25.48 -16.40 -6.53
CA ILE A 81 26.06 -16.77 -7.84
C ILE A 81 26.62 -18.19 -7.78
N GLN A 82 27.39 -18.51 -6.74
CA GLN A 82 27.97 -19.85 -6.60
C GLN A 82 26.90 -20.93 -6.49
N MET A 83 25.85 -20.72 -5.68
CA MET A 83 24.71 -21.64 -5.56
C MET A 83 24.08 -21.94 -6.93
N ARG A 84 23.82 -20.91 -7.74
CA ARG A 84 23.24 -21.10 -9.07
C ARG A 84 24.21 -21.78 -10.05
N LEU A 85 25.52 -21.51 -9.94
CA LEU A 85 26.52 -22.23 -10.73
C LEU A 85 26.59 -23.72 -10.35
N ASP A 86 26.47 -24.04 -9.05
CA ASP A 86 26.47 -25.41 -8.54
C ASP A 86 25.20 -26.16 -8.97
N GLU A 87 24.03 -25.52 -8.95
CA GLU A 87 22.76 -26.05 -9.49
C GLU A 87 22.89 -26.42 -10.98
N LEU A 88 23.62 -25.61 -11.75
CA LEU A 88 23.88 -25.84 -13.17
C LEU A 88 25.04 -26.82 -13.43
N GLY A 89 25.65 -27.36 -12.38
CA GLY A 89 26.80 -28.27 -12.46
C GLY A 89 28.04 -27.63 -13.09
N PHE A 90 28.16 -26.30 -13.06
CA PHE A 90 29.27 -25.59 -13.65
C PHE A 90 30.52 -25.70 -12.77
N LYS A 91 31.61 -26.19 -13.35
CA LYS A 91 32.92 -26.24 -12.70
C LYS A 91 33.93 -25.45 -13.54
N PRO A 92 34.49 -24.35 -13.01
CA PRO A 92 35.54 -23.63 -13.71
C PRO A 92 36.78 -24.50 -13.87
N TYR A 93 37.58 -24.23 -14.90
CA TYR A 93 38.89 -24.86 -15.04
C TYR A 93 39.84 -24.22 -14.05
N MET A 94 40.49 -25.01 -13.20
CA MET A 94 41.50 -24.52 -12.25
C MET A 94 42.87 -24.46 -12.94
N ASP A 95 43.70 -23.50 -12.52
CA ASP A 95 45.06 -23.36 -13.03
C ASP A 95 45.93 -24.53 -12.52
N ALA A 96 46.68 -25.16 -13.42
CA ALA A 96 47.49 -26.32 -13.09
C ALA A 96 48.65 -26.00 -12.13
N ARG A 97 49.15 -24.75 -12.12
CA ARG A 97 50.24 -24.29 -11.24
C ARG A 97 49.70 -23.64 -9.96
N HIS A 98 48.48 -23.11 -10.01
CA HIS A 98 47.79 -22.46 -8.89
C HIS A 98 46.37 -23.03 -8.75
N PRO A 99 46.19 -24.20 -8.10
CA PRO A 99 44.89 -24.87 -8.02
C PRO A 99 43.79 -24.05 -7.31
N ASP A 100 44.17 -23.02 -6.58
CA ASP A 100 43.31 -22.02 -5.93
C ASP A 100 42.78 -20.94 -6.89
N GLN A 101 43.29 -20.90 -8.13
CA GLN A 101 42.95 -19.88 -9.12
C GLN A 101 42.23 -20.46 -10.33
N VAL A 102 41.26 -19.70 -10.84
CA VAL A 102 40.57 -20.04 -12.09
C VAL A 102 41.50 -19.78 -13.27
N SER A 103 41.71 -20.82 -14.08
CA SER A 103 42.56 -20.77 -15.26
C SER A 103 42.10 -19.74 -16.29
N LYS A 104 43.06 -19.18 -17.03
CA LYS A 104 42.79 -18.24 -18.13
C LYS A 104 41.98 -18.86 -19.27
N ASN A 105 41.93 -20.19 -19.41
CA ASN A 105 41.09 -20.84 -20.43
C ASN A 105 39.69 -21.22 -19.92
N SER A 106 39.37 -20.94 -18.65
CA SER A 106 38.04 -21.21 -18.10
C SER A 106 36.96 -20.36 -18.81
N PRO A 107 35.79 -20.94 -19.12
CA PRO A 107 34.68 -20.19 -19.69
C PRO A 107 34.16 -19.11 -18.72
N ASN A 108 33.62 -18.03 -19.29
CA ASN A 108 32.98 -16.98 -18.50
C ASN A 108 31.67 -17.52 -17.89
N CYS A 109 31.48 -17.28 -16.59
CA CYS A 109 30.39 -17.86 -15.81
C CYS A 109 29.35 -16.84 -15.36
N THR A 110 29.64 -15.53 -15.49
CA THR A 110 28.71 -14.49 -15.06
C THR A 110 28.93 -13.19 -15.82
N VAL A 111 27.87 -12.40 -15.96
CA VAL A 111 27.85 -11.13 -16.69
C VAL A 111 27.24 -10.06 -15.80
N SER A 112 27.94 -8.93 -15.69
CA SER A 112 27.46 -7.75 -14.99
C SER A 112 27.05 -6.71 -16.02
N MET A 113 25.84 -6.20 -15.91
CA MET A 113 25.27 -5.21 -16.83
C MET A 113 24.78 -4.02 -16.01
N ILE A 114 24.91 -2.82 -16.56
CA ILE A 114 24.38 -1.60 -15.96
C ILE A 114 23.35 -1.02 -16.91
N PHE A 115 22.13 -0.86 -16.43
CA PHE A 115 21.07 -0.15 -17.13
C PHE A 115 20.95 1.25 -16.54
N SER A 116 20.97 2.26 -17.40
CA SER A 116 20.84 3.66 -17.05
C SER A 116 20.30 4.43 -18.26
N GLY A 117 20.51 5.74 -18.28
CA GLY A 117 20.00 6.64 -19.30
C GLY A 117 20.49 8.05 -19.06
N ASP A 118 19.83 9.00 -19.72
CA ASP A 118 20.07 10.41 -19.52
C ASP A 118 19.93 10.78 -18.04
N HIS A 119 20.91 11.55 -17.54
CA HIS A 119 21.00 11.92 -16.13
C HIS A 119 19.75 12.67 -15.67
N ASP A 120 19.32 13.69 -16.41
CA ASP A 120 18.22 14.56 -15.99
C ASP A 120 16.89 13.80 -16.04
N VAL A 121 16.68 12.95 -17.05
CA VAL A 121 15.47 12.13 -17.15
C VAL A 121 15.34 11.17 -15.98
N LEU A 122 16.38 10.38 -15.69
CA LEU A 122 16.32 9.42 -14.58
C LEU A 122 16.31 10.12 -13.23
N TYR A 123 17.01 11.24 -13.09
CA TYR A 123 16.96 12.07 -11.90
C TYR A 123 15.55 12.58 -11.62
N ASN A 124 14.86 13.11 -12.64
CA ASN A 124 13.47 13.55 -12.52
C ASN A 124 12.51 12.40 -12.19
N LEU A 125 12.76 11.19 -12.74
CA LEU A 125 11.97 10.00 -12.39
C LEU A 125 12.19 9.55 -10.94
N ALA A 126 13.39 9.73 -10.40
CA ALA A 126 13.75 9.32 -9.03
C ALA A 126 13.36 10.36 -7.97
N PHE A 127 13.57 11.64 -8.24
CA PHE A 127 13.49 12.70 -7.23
C PHE A 127 12.46 13.78 -7.59
N GLY A 128 11.98 13.84 -8.83
CA GLY A 128 11.04 14.88 -9.27
C GLY A 128 11.63 16.28 -9.10
N ASN A 129 10.87 17.19 -8.49
CA ASN A 129 11.28 18.57 -8.27
C ASN A 129 12.06 18.79 -6.95
N GLN A 130 12.43 17.72 -6.23
CA GLN A 130 13.22 17.83 -5.00
C GLN A 130 14.63 18.34 -5.33
N ARG A 131 15.07 19.41 -4.67
CA ARG A 131 16.41 19.97 -4.88
C ARG A 131 17.45 19.15 -4.12
N ILE A 132 18.38 18.53 -4.83
CA ILE A 132 19.51 17.77 -4.26
C ILE A 132 20.80 18.47 -4.65
N ASP A 133 21.68 18.70 -3.69
CA ASP A 133 23.03 19.18 -3.97
C ASP A 133 23.90 17.99 -4.40
N THR A 134 24.09 17.84 -5.71
CA THR A 134 24.95 16.79 -6.27
C THR A 134 26.42 17.20 -6.37
N ALA A 135 26.76 18.46 -6.03
CA ALA A 135 28.14 18.95 -6.04
C ALA A 135 28.87 18.61 -4.74
N ASN A 136 28.15 18.57 -3.61
CA ASN A 136 28.70 18.15 -2.33
C ASN A 136 28.28 16.70 -1.98
N PRO A 137 29.20 15.71 -2.00
CA PRO A 137 28.87 14.34 -1.64
C PRO A 137 28.43 14.18 -0.17
N ASP A 138 28.81 15.11 0.71
CA ASP A 138 28.46 15.12 2.13
C ASP A 138 27.19 15.95 2.43
N ALA A 139 26.48 16.43 1.41
CA ALA A 139 25.21 17.14 1.60
C ALA A 139 24.15 16.23 2.24
N ASP A 140 23.40 16.75 3.20
CA ASP A 140 22.35 15.99 3.86
C ASP A 140 21.09 15.87 2.99
N HIS A 141 20.81 14.64 2.57
CA HIS A 141 19.66 14.26 1.76
C HIS A 141 18.66 13.39 2.52
N SER A 142 18.69 13.39 3.86
CA SER A 142 17.80 12.54 4.68
C SER A 142 16.30 12.83 4.48
N HIS A 143 15.96 14.00 3.95
CA HIS A 143 14.59 14.42 3.66
C HIS A 143 14.09 13.96 2.28
N ILE A 144 14.96 13.39 1.43
CA ILE A 144 14.64 13.02 0.06
C ILE A 144 13.85 11.72 0.04
N VAL A 145 12.78 11.69 -0.77
CA VAL A 145 11.93 10.50 -0.96
C VAL A 145 11.89 10.11 -2.44
N LEU A 146 11.99 8.81 -2.73
CA LEU A 146 11.90 8.31 -4.10
C LEU A 146 10.48 8.48 -4.67
N GLN A 147 10.43 8.90 -5.94
CA GLN A 147 9.20 9.05 -6.70
C GLN A 147 8.79 7.72 -7.37
N GLN A 148 7.52 7.59 -7.73
CA GLN A 148 7.01 6.36 -8.36
C GLN A 148 7.61 6.09 -9.75
N GLY A 149 8.09 7.14 -10.43
CA GLY A 149 8.69 7.04 -11.77
C GLY A 149 9.86 6.06 -11.81
N ILE A 150 10.77 6.12 -10.82
CA ILE A 150 11.96 5.26 -10.81
C ILE A 150 11.62 3.80 -10.51
N TYR A 151 10.66 3.53 -9.64
CA TYR A 151 10.21 2.17 -9.37
C TYR A 151 9.59 1.52 -10.61
N LYS A 152 8.80 2.29 -11.38
CA LYS A 152 8.21 1.81 -12.63
C LYS A 152 9.28 1.52 -13.68
N TRP A 153 10.24 2.43 -13.86
CA TRP A 153 11.37 2.23 -14.76
C TRP A 153 12.19 0.99 -14.38
N ALA A 154 12.49 0.83 -13.09
CA ALA A 154 13.25 -0.31 -12.59
C ALA A 154 12.51 -1.64 -12.81
N LYS A 155 11.18 -1.69 -12.57
CA LYS A 155 10.36 -2.87 -12.84
C LYS A 155 10.28 -3.22 -14.33
N ASP A 156 10.01 -2.24 -15.20
CA ASP A 156 10.01 -2.47 -16.65
C ASP A 156 11.37 -3.00 -17.15
N THR A 157 12.46 -2.49 -16.56
CA THR A 157 13.84 -2.93 -16.86
C THR A 157 14.13 -4.33 -16.32
N TYR A 158 13.64 -4.66 -15.12
CA TYR A 158 13.72 -6.00 -14.55
C TYR A 158 12.96 -7.02 -15.40
N ASP A 159 11.71 -6.72 -15.76
CA ASP A 159 10.88 -7.60 -16.59
C ASP A 159 11.52 -7.83 -17.97
N PHE A 160 12.12 -6.78 -18.55
CA PHE A 160 12.91 -6.90 -19.77
C PHE A 160 14.09 -7.87 -19.59
N ALA A 161 14.85 -7.73 -18.51
CA ALA A 161 15.98 -8.61 -18.21
C ALA A 161 15.52 -10.07 -18.01
N CYS A 162 14.45 -10.29 -17.27
CA CYS A 162 13.85 -11.62 -17.06
C CYS A 162 13.39 -12.26 -18.37
N ARG A 163 12.75 -11.50 -19.28
CA ARG A 163 12.38 -12.01 -20.62
C ARG A 163 13.59 -12.39 -21.46
N LYS A 164 14.71 -11.67 -21.32
CA LYS A 164 15.93 -11.92 -22.12
C LYS A 164 16.76 -13.09 -21.59
N TRP A 165 16.86 -13.26 -20.28
CA TRP A 165 17.84 -14.17 -19.68
C TRP A 165 17.25 -15.22 -18.73
N GLY A 166 15.94 -15.18 -18.47
CA GLY A 166 15.28 -16.02 -17.47
C GLY A 166 15.42 -15.44 -16.07
N GLU A 167 14.31 -15.33 -15.34
CA GLU A 167 14.28 -14.74 -14.00
C GLU A 167 15.19 -15.48 -13.02
N GLU A 168 15.25 -16.81 -13.12
CA GLU A 168 16.12 -17.69 -12.33
C GLU A 168 17.62 -17.45 -12.56
N ASN A 169 17.98 -16.76 -13.64
CA ASN A 169 19.36 -16.45 -13.98
C ASN A 169 19.74 -14.99 -13.69
N ILE A 170 18.76 -14.14 -13.32
CA ILE A 170 19.00 -12.80 -12.78
C ILE A 170 19.28 -12.94 -11.28
N ILE A 171 20.56 -13.02 -10.93
CA ILE A 171 20.99 -13.25 -9.55
C ILE A 171 20.82 -12.00 -8.70
N SER A 172 21.06 -10.81 -9.26
CA SER A 172 20.80 -9.54 -8.56
C SER A 172 20.37 -8.45 -9.53
N PHE A 173 19.45 -7.61 -9.07
CA PHE A 173 18.99 -6.40 -9.75
C PHE A 173 19.01 -5.24 -8.74
N ALA A 174 20.17 -4.62 -8.56
CA ALA A 174 20.41 -3.57 -7.57
C ALA A 174 20.27 -2.19 -8.20
N VAL A 175 19.35 -1.37 -7.71
CA VAL A 175 19.14 0.01 -8.16
C VAL A 175 19.83 0.97 -7.21
N HIS A 176 20.83 1.69 -7.73
CA HIS A 176 21.59 2.68 -6.98
C HIS A 176 20.99 4.05 -7.19
N CYS A 177 20.48 4.62 -6.10
CA CYS A 177 19.90 5.95 -6.00
C CYS A 177 20.71 6.83 -5.05
N ASP A 178 21.97 6.55 -4.80
CA ASP A 178 22.86 7.29 -3.90
C ASP A 178 24.13 7.83 -4.58
N GLU A 179 24.22 7.67 -5.89
CA GLU A 179 25.29 8.20 -6.73
C GLU A 179 24.79 9.41 -7.54
N THR A 180 25.68 10.00 -8.35
CA THR A 180 25.33 11.09 -9.29
C THR A 180 24.19 10.68 -10.21
N SER A 181 24.33 9.58 -10.95
CA SER A 181 23.32 9.11 -11.90
C SER A 181 22.67 7.84 -11.40
N ILE A 182 21.35 7.75 -11.53
CA ILE A 182 20.60 6.56 -11.14
C ILE A 182 20.83 5.46 -12.18
N HIS A 183 21.06 4.25 -11.69
CA HIS A 183 21.30 3.09 -12.54
C HIS A 183 20.99 1.79 -11.82
N ALA A 184 20.76 0.73 -12.59
CA ALA A 184 20.54 -0.62 -12.09
C ALA A 184 21.72 -1.52 -12.48
N HIS A 185 22.36 -2.12 -11.49
CA HIS A 185 23.30 -3.22 -11.65
C HIS A 185 22.54 -4.54 -11.76
N VAL A 186 22.70 -5.22 -12.89
CA VAL A 186 22.10 -6.51 -13.18
C VAL A 186 23.20 -7.56 -13.27
N GLN A 187 23.16 -8.54 -12.38
CA GLN A 187 24.11 -9.65 -12.33
C GLN A 187 23.42 -10.92 -12.81
N THR A 188 23.86 -11.46 -13.95
CA THR A 188 23.21 -12.61 -14.60
C THR A 188 24.19 -13.76 -14.83
N ILE A 189 23.67 -14.99 -14.82
CA ILE A 189 24.41 -16.19 -15.26
C ILE A 189 24.00 -16.52 -16.70
N PRO A 190 24.97 -16.77 -17.61
CA PRO A 190 24.71 -17.03 -19.00
C PRO A 190 24.22 -18.46 -19.23
N VAL A 191 22.91 -18.72 -19.22
CA VAL A 191 22.36 -20.08 -19.35
C VAL A 191 21.80 -20.35 -20.74
N GLU A 192 22.15 -21.51 -21.30
CA GLU A 192 21.66 -22.01 -22.60
C GLU A 192 21.12 -23.43 -22.45
N LYS A 193 20.09 -23.78 -23.24
CA LYS A 193 19.55 -25.14 -23.30
C LYS A 193 20.27 -25.94 -24.37
N VAL A 194 21.21 -26.79 -23.95
CA VAL A 194 21.98 -27.65 -24.86
C VAL A 194 21.47 -29.08 -24.84
N LYS A 195 21.56 -29.77 -25.98
CA LYS A 195 21.31 -31.23 -26.02
C LYS A 195 22.32 -31.95 -25.14
N LYS A 196 21.86 -32.82 -24.25
CA LYS A 196 22.71 -33.62 -23.36
C LYS A 196 23.81 -34.33 -24.17
N ARG A 197 25.07 -34.16 -23.75
CA ARG A 197 26.23 -34.84 -24.38
C ARG A 197 26.19 -36.33 -24.03
N GLY A 198 26.54 -37.18 -24.99
CA GLY A 198 26.49 -38.64 -24.86
C GLY A 198 25.91 -39.34 -26.09
N ARG A 199 26.04 -40.68 -26.12
CA ARG A 199 25.40 -41.54 -27.13
C ARG A 199 23.90 -41.59 -26.88
N ILE A 200 23.11 -41.49 -27.94
CA ILE A 200 21.67 -41.66 -27.88
C ILE A 200 21.38 -43.15 -27.70
N GLY A 201 20.78 -43.52 -26.58
CA GLY A 201 20.28 -44.86 -26.34
C GLY A 201 18.99 -45.13 -27.12
N SER A 202 18.64 -46.40 -27.27
CA SER A 202 17.29 -46.77 -27.71
C SER A 202 16.36 -46.81 -26.51
N LYS A 203 15.11 -46.40 -26.71
CA LYS A 203 13.99 -46.64 -25.80
C LYS A 203 13.09 -47.71 -26.42
N TYR A 204 12.52 -48.57 -25.60
CA TYR A 204 11.64 -49.66 -26.03
C TYR A 204 10.25 -49.35 -25.48
N VAL A 205 9.30 -49.08 -26.37
CA VAL A 205 7.93 -48.68 -26.02
C VAL A 205 7.01 -49.88 -26.19
N ASN A 206 6.19 -50.20 -25.20
CA ASN A 206 5.28 -51.35 -25.29
C ASN A 206 4.22 -51.11 -26.39
N LYS A 207 3.96 -52.13 -27.21
CA LYS A 207 3.03 -52.10 -28.35
C LYS A 207 1.57 -51.92 -27.92
N ASN A 208 1.21 -52.40 -26.74
CA ASN A 208 -0.16 -52.37 -26.21
C ASN A 208 -0.37 -51.21 -25.23
N ASN A 209 0.69 -50.65 -24.64
CA ASN A 209 0.63 -49.51 -23.74
C ASN A 209 1.81 -48.53 -23.96
N PRO A 210 1.61 -47.44 -24.71
CA PRO A 210 2.65 -46.46 -25.02
C PRO A 210 3.30 -45.77 -23.81
N ASP A 211 2.65 -45.78 -22.64
CA ASP A 211 3.18 -45.16 -21.42
C ASP A 211 4.28 -46.01 -20.75
N ILE A 212 4.40 -47.29 -21.13
CA ILE A 212 5.44 -48.18 -20.62
C ILE A 212 6.66 -48.09 -21.55
N VAL A 213 7.66 -47.34 -21.09
CA VAL A 213 8.92 -47.10 -21.81
C VAL A 213 10.10 -47.65 -21.02
N LEU A 214 10.85 -48.56 -21.64
CA LEU A 214 12.03 -49.20 -21.05
C LEU A 214 13.33 -48.70 -21.70
N SER A 215 14.38 -48.61 -20.89
CA SER A 215 15.76 -48.47 -21.40
C SER A 215 16.23 -49.76 -22.06
N THR A 216 17.30 -49.69 -22.86
CA THR A 216 17.94 -50.88 -23.43
C THR A 216 18.35 -51.91 -22.36
N LYS A 217 18.74 -51.46 -21.15
CA LYS A 217 19.14 -52.36 -20.05
C LYS A 217 17.93 -53.10 -19.48
N GLU A 218 16.83 -52.39 -19.25
CA GLU A 218 15.59 -52.97 -18.73
C GLU A 218 14.94 -53.91 -19.73
N TRP A 219 14.87 -53.54 -21.02
CA TRP A 219 14.36 -54.42 -22.07
C TRP A 219 15.19 -55.70 -22.22
N ARG A 220 16.52 -55.62 -22.07
CA ARG A 220 17.41 -56.80 -22.07
C ARG A 220 17.29 -57.67 -20.82
N ALA A 221 16.71 -57.17 -19.74
CA ALA A 221 16.45 -57.94 -18.53
C ALA A 221 15.14 -58.74 -18.61
N LEU A 222 14.24 -58.41 -19.55
CA LEU A 222 12.99 -59.15 -19.75
C LEU A 222 13.19 -60.54 -20.37
N PRO A 223 12.29 -61.52 -20.10
CA PRO A 223 12.22 -62.79 -20.82
C PRO A 223 12.09 -62.59 -22.33
N LYS A 224 12.58 -63.54 -23.12
CA LYS A 224 12.66 -63.39 -24.59
C LYS A 224 11.29 -63.23 -25.24
N GLU A 225 10.27 -63.92 -24.73
CA GLU A 225 8.88 -63.83 -25.21
C GLU A 225 8.25 -62.45 -24.96
N GLU A 226 8.61 -61.76 -23.87
CA GLU A 226 8.06 -60.45 -23.53
C GLU A 226 8.70 -59.30 -24.32
N ARG A 227 9.92 -59.50 -24.82
CA ARG A 227 10.65 -58.48 -25.58
C ARG A 227 9.97 -58.12 -26.90
N ASP A 228 9.27 -59.07 -27.50
CA ASP A 228 8.55 -58.92 -28.77
C ASP A 228 7.33 -57.99 -28.63
N ASN A 229 6.87 -57.74 -27.40
CA ASN A 229 5.81 -56.78 -27.11
C ASN A 229 6.28 -55.33 -27.12
N TYR A 230 7.57 -55.05 -27.41
CA TYR A 230 8.11 -53.70 -27.44
C TYR A 230 8.62 -53.31 -28.83
N THR A 231 8.43 -52.05 -29.19
CA THR A 231 8.96 -51.43 -30.42
C THR A 231 10.16 -50.57 -30.06
N LYS A 232 11.29 -50.79 -30.76
CA LYS A 232 12.50 -50.00 -30.59
C LYS A 232 12.30 -48.61 -31.21
N GLN A 233 12.48 -47.58 -30.40
CA GLN A 233 12.49 -46.19 -30.83
C GLN A 233 13.83 -45.52 -30.46
N THR A 234 14.25 -44.54 -31.26
CA THR A 234 15.40 -43.71 -30.92
C THR A 234 14.98 -42.70 -29.87
N ALA A 235 15.64 -42.68 -28.71
CA ALA A 235 15.35 -41.67 -27.71
C ALA A 235 15.66 -40.26 -28.24
N SER A 236 14.78 -39.30 -28.01
CA SER A 236 15.16 -37.89 -28.16
C SER A 236 16.23 -37.55 -27.10
N LYS A 237 17.24 -36.75 -27.48
CA LYS A 237 18.18 -36.22 -26.49
C LYS A 237 17.42 -35.22 -25.62
N ASP A 238 17.42 -35.47 -24.32
CA ASP A 238 16.97 -34.50 -23.34
C ASP A 238 17.84 -33.23 -23.44
N TYR A 239 17.23 -32.08 -23.18
CA TYR A 239 17.95 -30.81 -23.07
C TYR A 239 18.37 -30.61 -21.62
N VAL A 240 19.57 -30.09 -21.43
CA VAL A 240 20.10 -29.70 -20.12
C VAL A 240 20.49 -28.23 -20.18
N GLU A 241 20.18 -27.51 -19.12
CA GLU A 241 20.66 -26.14 -18.94
C GLU A 241 22.16 -26.20 -18.62
N CYS A 242 22.94 -25.40 -19.33
CA CYS A 242 24.36 -25.27 -19.05
C CYS A 242 24.80 -23.81 -19.16
N VAL A 243 25.82 -23.47 -18.39
CA VAL A 243 26.46 -22.15 -18.46
C VAL A 243 27.23 -22.03 -19.78
N SER A 244 26.85 -21.09 -20.63
CA SER A 244 27.53 -20.80 -21.90
C SER A 244 27.40 -19.34 -22.32
N TYR A 245 28.43 -18.56 -22.00
CA TYR A 245 28.54 -17.17 -22.45
C TYR A 245 28.45 -17.03 -23.98
N ALA A 246 29.20 -17.85 -24.71
CA ALA A 246 29.30 -17.76 -26.16
C ALA A 246 27.96 -18.04 -26.85
N LYS A 247 27.14 -18.97 -26.33
CA LYS A 247 25.85 -19.28 -26.94
C LYS A 247 24.82 -18.18 -26.73
N VAL A 248 24.80 -17.58 -25.55
CA VAL A 248 23.80 -16.56 -25.22
C VAL A 248 24.17 -15.18 -25.78
N TRP A 249 25.45 -14.79 -25.75
CA TRP A 249 25.89 -13.46 -26.22
C TRP A 249 26.53 -13.46 -27.61
N GLY A 250 26.80 -14.61 -28.22
CA GLY A 250 27.40 -14.71 -29.55
C GLY A 250 28.80 -15.35 -29.54
N GLU A 251 28.99 -16.33 -30.42
CA GLU A 251 30.20 -17.14 -30.48
C GLU A 251 31.39 -16.41 -31.13
N THR A 252 31.10 -15.40 -31.95
CA THR A 252 32.10 -14.57 -32.61
C THR A 252 31.99 -13.13 -32.13
N ARG A 253 33.07 -12.37 -32.27
CA ARG A 253 33.06 -10.93 -31.95
C ARG A 253 31.97 -10.18 -32.72
N LYS A 254 31.72 -10.57 -33.98
CA LYS A 254 30.66 -9.99 -34.83
C LYS A 254 29.28 -10.32 -34.28
N ALA A 255 29.00 -11.60 -34.01
CA ALA A 255 27.73 -12.04 -33.42
C ALA A 255 27.47 -11.36 -32.07
N LYS A 256 28.51 -11.19 -31.23
CA LYS A 256 28.42 -10.43 -29.98
C LYS A 256 28.07 -8.96 -30.20
N SER A 257 28.71 -8.31 -31.17
CA SER A 257 28.39 -6.93 -31.52
C SER A 257 26.96 -6.79 -32.03
N GLU A 258 26.48 -7.72 -32.84
CA GLU A 258 25.11 -7.75 -33.37
C GLU A 258 24.09 -7.96 -32.25
N TYR A 259 24.32 -8.94 -31.37
CA TYR A 259 23.48 -9.20 -30.21
C TYR A 259 23.36 -7.97 -29.30
N LEU A 260 24.49 -7.32 -28.97
CA LEU A 260 24.47 -6.12 -28.14
C LEU A 260 23.76 -4.95 -28.84
N SER A 261 23.97 -4.78 -30.16
CA SER A 261 23.25 -3.75 -30.93
C SER A 261 21.74 -4.00 -30.91
N GLN A 262 21.31 -5.25 -31.06
CA GLN A 262 19.90 -5.63 -30.99
C GLN A 262 19.35 -5.44 -29.57
N LEU A 263 20.10 -5.77 -28.54
CA LEU A 263 19.72 -5.55 -27.14
C LEU A 263 19.40 -4.07 -26.87
N HIS A 264 20.21 -3.14 -27.38
CA HIS A 264 19.92 -1.70 -27.27
C HIS A 264 18.66 -1.29 -28.03
N THR A 265 18.39 -1.90 -29.19
CA THR A 265 17.15 -1.67 -29.96
C THR A 265 15.92 -2.17 -29.20
N ASP A 266 15.97 -3.41 -28.73
CA ASP A 266 14.87 -4.04 -28.00
C ASP A 266 14.57 -3.29 -26.70
N TYR A 267 15.61 -2.93 -25.95
CA TYR A 267 15.44 -2.16 -24.72
C TYR A 267 14.83 -0.79 -24.97
N HIS A 268 15.23 -0.09 -26.03
CA HIS A 268 14.58 1.17 -26.39
C HIS A 268 13.10 0.97 -26.72
N ASN A 269 12.77 -0.03 -27.53
CA ASN A 269 11.40 -0.29 -27.98
C ASN A 269 10.48 -0.74 -26.83
N GLU A 270 10.99 -1.55 -25.90
CA GLU A 270 10.19 -2.12 -24.80
C GLU A 270 10.16 -1.24 -23.54
N VAL A 271 11.23 -0.49 -23.27
CA VAL A 271 11.42 0.25 -22.02
C VAL A 271 11.75 1.71 -22.30
N GLY A 272 12.85 2.00 -22.99
CA GLY A 272 13.39 3.37 -23.11
C GLY A 272 12.39 4.40 -23.63
N CYS A 273 11.62 4.06 -24.68
CA CYS A 273 10.64 4.96 -25.28
C CYS A 273 9.53 5.39 -24.30
N LYS A 274 9.13 4.52 -23.36
CA LYS A 274 8.12 4.81 -22.32
C LYS A 274 8.53 5.95 -21.39
N TYR A 275 9.83 6.20 -21.28
CA TYR A 275 10.44 7.17 -20.37
C TYR A 275 11.12 8.34 -21.12
N GLY A 276 10.84 8.51 -22.41
CA GLY A 276 11.44 9.58 -23.22
C GLY A 276 12.94 9.37 -23.52
N LEU A 277 13.45 8.15 -23.36
CA LEU A 277 14.84 7.79 -23.64
C LEU A 277 14.97 7.18 -25.03
N ALA A 278 15.61 7.91 -25.94
CA ALA A 278 15.91 7.43 -27.28
C ALA A 278 17.00 6.34 -27.27
N ARG A 279 17.06 5.55 -28.33
CA ARG A 279 18.13 4.55 -28.52
C ARG A 279 19.50 5.24 -28.61
N GLY A 280 20.56 4.60 -28.10
CA GLY A 280 21.94 5.02 -28.38
C GLY A 280 22.25 5.00 -29.89
N ILE A 281 23.14 5.87 -30.36
CA ILE A 281 23.60 5.86 -31.76
C ILE A 281 24.47 4.61 -31.97
N PRO A 282 24.15 3.73 -32.95
CA PRO A 282 24.98 2.60 -33.34
C PRO A 282 26.44 2.99 -33.62
N TYR A 283 27.39 2.15 -33.22
CA TYR A 283 28.82 2.45 -33.39
C TYR A 283 29.23 2.65 -34.85
N ASN A 284 28.60 1.94 -35.78
CA ASN A 284 28.84 2.05 -37.22
C ASN A 284 28.31 3.36 -37.83
N GLU A 285 27.39 4.06 -37.17
CA GLU A 285 26.82 5.34 -37.62
C GLU A 285 27.58 6.55 -37.07
N LEU A 286 28.51 6.34 -36.13
CA LEU A 286 29.35 7.39 -35.57
C LEU A 286 30.45 7.82 -36.56
N SER A 287 30.80 9.11 -36.55
CA SER A 287 31.99 9.62 -37.24
C SER A 287 33.28 9.04 -36.61
N GLU A 288 34.40 9.08 -37.32
CA GLU A 288 35.68 8.61 -36.77
C GLU A 288 36.14 9.44 -35.56
N GLU A 289 35.82 10.74 -35.53
CA GLU A 289 36.02 11.63 -34.39
C GLU A 289 35.15 11.22 -33.20
N GLU A 290 33.86 10.91 -33.43
CA GLU A 290 32.95 10.44 -32.37
C GLU A 290 33.37 9.08 -31.83
N LYS A 291 33.81 8.16 -32.70
CA LYS A 291 34.38 6.86 -32.29
C LYS A 291 35.63 7.04 -31.43
N ARG A 292 36.53 7.96 -31.79
CA ARG A 292 37.72 8.31 -30.97
C ARG A 292 37.33 8.93 -29.63
N GLY A 293 36.27 9.75 -29.62
CA GLY A 293 35.73 10.42 -28.44
C GLY A 293 34.94 9.52 -27.48
N ARG A 294 34.39 8.39 -27.96
CA ARG A 294 33.67 7.40 -27.13
C ARG A 294 34.54 6.28 -26.56
N ARG A 295 35.88 6.37 -26.68
CA ARG A 295 36.78 5.53 -25.87
C ARG A 295 36.47 5.75 -24.40
N HIS A 296 36.49 4.68 -23.60
CA HIS A 296 36.19 4.75 -22.16
C HIS A 296 37.07 5.83 -21.50
N LYS A 297 36.47 6.98 -21.20
CA LYS A 297 37.12 8.09 -20.49
C LYS A 297 37.01 7.81 -19.00
N ASN A 298 38.08 8.10 -18.25
CA ASN A 298 37.99 8.03 -16.80
C ASN A 298 36.98 9.08 -16.30
N LYS A 299 36.26 8.78 -15.20
CA LYS A 299 35.24 9.62 -14.58
C LYS A 299 35.71 11.07 -14.36
N VAL A 300 36.98 11.28 -14.02
CA VAL A 300 37.58 12.63 -13.86
C VAL A 300 37.49 13.45 -15.15
N ILE A 301 37.79 12.85 -16.29
CA ILE A 301 37.76 13.52 -17.61
C ILE A 301 36.31 13.86 -17.98
N LEU A 302 35.37 12.94 -17.71
CA LEU A 302 33.95 13.16 -18.01
C LEU A 302 33.37 14.33 -17.20
N GLU A 303 33.71 14.44 -15.92
CA GLU A 303 33.26 15.57 -15.09
C GLU A 303 33.88 16.90 -15.54
N ALA A 304 35.16 16.90 -15.90
CA ALA A 304 35.82 18.08 -16.47
C ALA A 304 35.16 18.52 -17.80
N GLU A 305 34.83 17.58 -18.69
CA GLU A 305 34.10 17.86 -19.94
C GLU A 305 32.70 18.41 -19.68
N ARG A 306 31.98 17.88 -18.67
CA ARG A 306 30.66 18.40 -18.25
C ARG A 306 30.77 19.86 -17.81
N GLN A 307 31.74 20.16 -16.94
CA GLN A 307 31.98 21.52 -16.46
C GLN A 307 32.39 22.46 -17.59
N ALA A 308 33.26 22.01 -18.50
CA ALA A 308 33.66 22.78 -19.67
C ALA A 308 32.49 23.09 -20.62
N LYS A 309 31.58 22.14 -20.84
CA LYS A 309 30.37 22.35 -21.67
C LYS A 309 29.43 23.38 -21.04
N VAL A 310 29.25 23.36 -19.72
CA VAL A 310 28.47 24.37 -18.99
C VAL A 310 29.12 25.76 -19.10
N ALA A 311 30.45 25.84 -19.04
CA ALA A 311 31.18 27.09 -19.23
C ALA A 311 31.04 27.62 -20.68
N LEU A 312 31.11 26.74 -21.68
CA LEU A 312 30.95 27.11 -23.10
C LEU A 312 29.56 27.65 -23.41
N ASP A 313 28.48 27.05 -22.89
CA ASP A 313 27.11 27.56 -23.06
C ASP A 313 26.93 28.98 -22.49
N LYS A 314 27.64 29.31 -21.40
CA LYS A 314 27.70 30.68 -20.87
C LYS A 314 28.43 31.64 -21.82
N VAL A 315 29.55 31.20 -22.41
CA VAL A 315 30.34 32.01 -23.37
C VAL A 315 29.59 32.25 -24.67
N GLU A 316 28.86 31.25 -25.19
CA GLU A 316 28.07 31.36 -26.42
C GLU A 316 26.95 32.41 -26.29
N LYS A 317 26.32 32.50 -25.12
CA LYS A 317 25.36 33.57 -24.79
C LYS A 317 25.98 34.98 -24.83
N TYR A 318 27.25 35.12 -24.46
CA TYR A 318 27.97 36.40 -24.56
C TYR A 318 28.40 36.72 -26.00
N ALA A 319 28.69 35.72 -26.83
CA ALA A 319 29.11 35.92 -28.22
C ALA A 319 27.99 36.49 -29.13
N VAL A 320 26.73 36.12 -28.88
CA VAL A 320 25.56 36.64 -29.59
C VAL A 320 25.41 38.17 -29.39
N LEU A 321 25.82 38.70 -28.23
CA LEU A 321 25.81 40.15 -27.96
C LEU A 321 26.85 40.91 -28.82
N ALA A 322 27.98 40.29 -29.15
CA ALA A 322 29.03 40.91 -29.97
C ALA A 322 28.67 40.98 -31.47
N THR A 323 27.67 40.20 -31.93
CA THR A 323 27.34 40.11 -33.36
C THR A 323 26.45 41.27 -33.83
N ILE A 324 25.72 41.92 -32.91
CA ILE A 324 24.88 43.11 -33.16
C ILE A 324 25.74 44.35 -33.54
N ASP A 325 27.01 44.38 -33.13
CA ASP A 325 27.92 45.54 -33.26
C ASP A 325 28.41 45.80 -34.70
N LYS A 326 28.35 44.81 -35.59
CA LYS A 326 28.84 44.95 -36.98
C LYS A 326 27.92 45.77 -37.89
N GLN A 327 26.64 45.95 -37.53
CA GLN A 327 25.65 46.64 -38.36
C GLN A 327 25.62 48.18 -38.18
N GLU A 328 26.24 48.75 -37.15
CA GLU A 328 26.19 50.20 -36.89
C GLU A 328 27.39 51.01 -37.44
N LEU A 329 28.42 50.37 -38.00
CA LEU A 329 29.60 51.06 -38.55
C LEU A 329 29.43 51.42 -40.04
N THR A 330 28.58 52.40 -40.34
CA THR A 330 28.51 53.03 -41.68
C THR A 330 29.21 54.38 -41.66
N PHE A 331 30.37 54.49 -42.31
CA PHE A 331 31.05 55.78 -42.54
C PHE A 331 30.86 56.24 -43.99
N PRO A 332 30.64 57.55 -44.23
CA PRO A 332 30.51 58.07 -45.59
C PRO A 332 31.85 57.94 -46.35
N LEU A 333 31.79 57.42 -47.58
CA LEU A 333 32.94 57.34 -48.48
C LEU A 333 33.22 58.71 -49.12
N LEU A 334 34.50 59.01 -49.34
CA LEU A 334 34.95 60.27 -49.91
C LEU A 334 34.46 60.43 -51.36
N ASN A 335 33.55 61.38 -51.62
CA ASN A 335 32.92 61.55 -52.93
C ASN A 335 33.61 62.66 -53.77
N ILE A 336 34.80 62.37 -54.28
CA ILE A 336 35.58 63.31 -55.12
C ILE A 336 35.28 63.23 -56.61
N LYS A 337 34.36 62.34 -57.03
CA LYS A 337 34.12 62.06 -58.46
C LYS A 337 33.65 63.32 -59.20
N THR A 338 32.67 64.03 -58.63
CA THR A 338 32.09 65.22 -59.25
C THR A 338 33.08 66.40 -59.32
N PRO A 339 33.76 66.79 -58.22
CA PRO A 339 34.76 67.86 -58.28
C PRO A 339 35.91 67.59 -59.27
N VAL A 340 36.39 66.35 -59.32
CA VAL A 340 37.45 65.95 -60.27
C VAL A 340 36.98 66.12 -61.71
N GLN A 341 35.75 65.72 -62.01
CA GLN A 341 35.18 65.85 -63.35
C GLN A 341 35.03 67.32 -63.77
N GLU A 342 34.50 68.17 -62.89
CA GLU A 342 34.33 69.61 -63.14
C GLU A 342 35.68 70.31 -63.41
N ALA A 343 36.71 69.98 -62.63
CA ALA A 343 38.05 70.52 -62.81
C ALA A 343 38.69 70.04 -64.12
N MET A 344 38.52 68.76 -64.48
CA MET A 344 38.97 68.23 -65.76
C MET A 344 38.32 68.94 -66.94
N ASP A 345 37.01 69.22 -66.86
CA ASP A 345 36.27 69.88 -67.92
C ASP A 345 36.67 71.37 -68.04
N ALA A 346 36.92 72.05 -66.92
CA ALA A 346 37.46 73.41 -66.92
C ALA A 346 38.85 73.49 -67.58
N VAL A 347 39.75 72.56 -67.24
CA VAL A 347 41.10 72.49 -67.85
C VAL A 347 41.01 72.16 -69.34
N LYS A 348 40.16 71.21 -69.75
CA LYS A 348 39.97 70.88 -71.17
C LYS A 348 39.45 72.08 -71.97
N LYS A 349 38.50 72.82 -71.43
CA LYS A 349 37.95 74.03 -72.06
C LYS A 349 39.05 75.07 -72.28
N GLU A 350 39.90 75.26 -71.28
CA GLU A 350 41.04 76.18 -71.38
C GLU A 350 42.11 75.70 -72.36
N LEU A 351 42.34 74.38 -72.41
CA LEU A 351 43.30 73.79 -73.33
C LEU A 351 42.90 73.93 -74.80
N ALA A 352 41.59 73.98 -75.08
CA ALA A 352 41.01 74.11 -76.42
C ALA A 352 41.15 75.53 -77.02
N ILE A 353 41.54 76.54 -76.24
CA ILE A 353 41.77 77.90 -76.74
C ILE A 353 43.02 77.90 -77.64
N PRO A 354 42.94 78.34 -78.91
CA PRO A 354 44.06 78.31 -79.85
C PRO A 354 45.14 79.35 -79.51
N ILE A 355 46.37 79.09 -79.95
CA ILE A 355 47.54 79.96 -79.70
C ILE A 355 47.51 81.17 -80.66
N PRO A 356 47.64 82.42 -80.18
CA PRO A 356 47.70 83.60 -81.05
C PRO A 356 48.95 83.63 -81.97
N ALA A 357 48.79 84.03 -83.24
CA ALA A 357 49.83 83.86 -84.27
C ALA A 357 50.89 84.98 -84.36
N LEU A 358 50.66 86.21 -83.86
CA LEU A 358 51.56 87.35 -84.12
C LEU A 358 51.80 88.30 -82.92
N ILE A 359 50.77 88.78 -82.22
CA ILE A 359 50.88 89.72 -81.08
C ILE A 359 50.02 89.19 -79.92
N GLY A 360 50.50 89.28 -78.66
CA GLY A 360 49.72 88.93 -77.45
C GLY A 360 49.98 87.56 -76.81
N GLN A 361 50.91 86.73 -77.34
CA GLN A 361 51.23 85.40 -76.79
C GLN A 361 51.68 85.39 -75.32
N LYS A 362 52.34 86.47 -74.85
CA LYS A 362 52.77 86.60 -73.46
C LYS A 362 51.55 86.65 -72.52
N ILE A 363 50.60 87.54 -72.83
CA ILE A 363 49.36 87.73 -72.07
C ILE A 363 48.52 86.44 -72.11
N TRP A 364 48.38 85.80 -73.28
CA TRP A 364 47.66 84.53 -73.42
C TRP A 364 48.25 83.41 -72.55
N ARG A 365 49.58 83.29 -72.46
CA ARG A 365 50.24 82.29 -71.59
C ARG A 365 49.96 82.59 -70.12
N GLU A 366 50.09 83.85 -69.72
CA GLU A 366 49.86 84.29 -68.34
C GLU A 366 48.40 84.05 -67.91
N GLU A 367 47.42 84.39 -68.76
CA GLU A 367 45.99 84.14 -68.53
C GLU A 367 45.66 82.64 -68.48
N ARG A 368 46.14 81.85 -69.45
CA ARG A 368 45.92 80.40 -69.49
C ARG A 368 46.51 79.69 -68.28
N THR A 369 47.72 80.06 -67.86
CA THR A 369 48.33 79.54 -66.63
C THR A 369 47.51 79.92 -65.40
N THR A 370 46.97 81.13 -65.37
CA THR A 370 46.13 81.61 -64.26
C THR A 370 44.82 80.81 -64.18
N ASN A 371 44.12 80.64 -65.29
CA ASN A 371 42.86 79.90 -65.37
C ASN A 371 43.01 78.42 -64.99
N ILE A 372 44.08 77.74 -65.45
CA ILE A 372 44.37 76.35 -65.07
C ILE A 372 44.69 76.26 -63.58
N ASN A 373 45.50 77.18 -63.05
CA ASN A 373 45.82 77.20 -61.63
C ASN A 373 44.58 77.44 -60.76
N ASP A 374 43.65 78.26 -61.22
CA ASP A 374 42.40 78.52 -60.49
C ASP A 374 41.46 77.30 -60.51
N ALA A 375 41.38 76.56 -61.63
CA ALA A 375 40.68 75.28 -61.68
C ALA A 375 41.27 74.23 -60.72
N ILE A 376 42.60 74.17 -60.61
CA ILE A 376 43.30 73.29 -59.66
C ILE A 376 43.02 73.72 -58.20
N LYS A 377 43.07 75.03 -57.90
CA LYS A 377 42.74 75.55 -56.56
C LYS A 377 41.29 75.22 -56.16
N ALA A 378 40.35 75.34 -57.10
CA ALA A 378 38.95 74.99 -56.88
C ALA A 378 38.78 73.49 -56.57
N LEU A 379 39.46 72.62 -57.31
CA LEU A 379 39.47 71.18 -57.05
C LEU A 379 40.02 70.85 -55.65
N VAL A 380 41.15 71.42 -55.28
CA VAL A 380 41.77 71.22 -53.96
C VAL A 380 40.82 71.66 -52.85
N THR A 381 40.13 72.78 -53.04
CA THR A 381 39.14 73.28 -52.08
C THR A 381 37.96 72.29 -51.92
N ALA A 382 37.41 71.79 -53.03
CA ALA A 382 36.31 70.84 -53.00
C ALA A 382 36.70 69.48 -52.37
N ILE A 383 37.90 68.97 -52.67
CA ILE A 383 38.44 67.75 -52.03
C ILE A 383 38.58 67.94 -50.52
N ASN A 384 39.09 69.10 -50.08
CA ASN A 384 39.22 69.39 -48.65
C ASN A 384 37.86 69.42 -47.95
N VAL A 385 36.82 70.00 -48.57
CA VAL A 385 35.45 70.01 -48.02
C VAL A 385 34.89 68.59 -47.84
N GLU A 386 35.04 67.72 -48.84
CA GLU A 386 34.57 66.33 -48.75
C GLU A 386 35.37 65.52 -47.72
N ARG A 387 36.68 65.76 -47.63
CA ARG A 387 37.54 65.15 -46.59
C ARG A 387 37.07 65.55 -45.19
N ASP A 388 36.77 66.83 -44.99
CA ASP A 388 36.38 67.33 -43.67
C ASP A 388 35.01 66.78 -43.25
N LYS A 389 34.07 66.59 -44.19
CA LYS A 389 32.79 65.87 -43.95
C LYS A 389 33.02 64.41 -43.55
N GLN A 390 33.89 63.69 -44.25
CA GLN A 390 34.22 62.31 -43.91
C GLN A 390 34.87 62.21 -42.52
N ASN A 391 35.84 63.08 -42.23
CA ASN A 391 36.51 63.14 -40.94
C ASN A 391 35.52 63.40 -39.79
N TYR A 392 34.55 64.30 -40.00
CA TYR A 392 33.48 64.54 -39.03
C TYR A 392 32.64 63.27 -38.80
N GLY A 393 32.21 62.58 -39.87
CA GLY A 393 31.46 61.33 -39.77
C GLY A 393 32.21 60.22 -39.03
N ILE A 394 33.51 60.04 -39.33
CA ILE A 394 34.38 59.09 -38.64
C ILE A 394 34.46 59.44 -37.15
N ARG A 395 34.72 60.70 -36.82
CA ARG A 395 34.85 61.15 -35.43
C ARG A 395 33.55 60.98 -34.64
N ALA A 396 32.40 61.27 -35.25
CA ALA A 396 31.09 61.09 -34.64
C ALA A 396 30.80 59.61 -34.34
N SER A 397 31.08 58.72 -35.29
CA SER A 397 30.91 57.27 -35.12
C SER A 397 31.82 56.72 -34.01
N VAL A 398 33.12 57.06 -34.04
CA VAL A 398 34.09 56.66 -33.02
C VAL A 398 33.67 57.14 -31.62
N ASN A 399 33.20 58.39 -31.49
CA ASN A 399 32.75 58.93 -30.20
C ASN A 399 31.50 58.20 -29.68
N LYS A 400 30.55 57.87 -30.55
CA LYS A 400 29.33 57.11 -30.18
C LYS A 400 29.71 55.72 -29.66
N THR A 401 30.56 55.01 -30.39
CA THR A 401 31.05 53.67 -30.02
C THR A 401 31.85 53.71 -28.72
N TYR A 402 32.78 54.67 -28.58
CA TYR A 402 33.56 54.85 -27.35
C TYR A 402 32.66 55.11 -26.13
N THR A 403 31.67 55.99 -26.26
CA THR A 403 30.74 56.31 -25.17
C THR A 403 29.94 55.09 -24.74
N TYR A 404 29.43 54.31 -25.70
CA TYR A 404 28.70 53.07 -25.42
C TYR A 404 29.56 52.05 -24.68
N TYR A 405 30.78 51.78 -25.16
CA TYR A 405 31.69 50.84 -24.52
C TYR A 405 32.10 51.28 -23.11
N MET A 406 32.34 52.57 -22.90
CA MET A 406 32.65 53.11 -21.57
C MET A 406 31.47 52.97 -20.60
N GLN A 407 30.22 53.13 -21.06
CA GLN A 407 29.03 52.91 -20.23
C GLN A 407 28.88 51.43 -19.84
N GLN A 408 29.07 50.50 -20.78
CA GLN A 408 29.00 49.06 -20.49
C GLN A 408 30.12 48.61 -19.55
N LEU A 409 31.34 49.09 -19.76
CA LEU A 409 32.47 48.81 -18.88
C LEU A 409 32.21 49.30 -17.45
N ASN A 410 31.70 50.52 -17.30
CA ASN A 410 31.33 51.06 -15.99
C ASN A 410 30.24 50.21 -15.30
N LYS A 411 29.24 49.75 -16.06
CA LYS A 411 28.21 48.86 -15.52
C LYS A 411 28.81 47.55 -14.99
N LEU A 412 29.69 46.91 -15.76
CA LEU A 412 30.37 45.68 -15.35
C LEU A 412 31.30 45.88 -14.14
N ILE A 413 31.93 47.04 -14.02
CA ILE A 413 32.75 47.39 -12.84
C ILE A 413 31.87 47.52 -11.59
N ILE A 414 30.69 48.13 -11.71
CA ILE A 414 29.74 48.27 -10.59
C ILE A 414 29.22 46.90 -10.17
N GLU A 415 28.82 46.05 -11.11
CA GLU A 415 28.34 44.68 -10.84
C GLU A 415 29.43 43.83 -10.16
N ASN A 416 30.68 43.88 -10.63
CA ASN A 416 31.78 43.16 -9.99
C ASN A 416 32.06 43.64 -8.57
N LYS A 417 32.00 44.94 -8.30
CA LYS A 417 32.14 45.47 -6.93
C LYS A 417 31.04 44.95 -6.01
N ALA A 418 29.80 44.86 -6.48
CA ALA A 418 28.69 44.31 -5.71
C ALA A 418 28.92 42.83 -5.36
N LEU A 419 29.33 42.01 -6.34
CA LEU A 419 29.65 40.60 -6.13
C LEU A 419 30.83 40.38 -5.17
N GLN A 420 31.80 41.30 -5.18
CA GLN A 420 32.94 41.22 -4.28
C GLN A 420 32.54 41.50 -2.83
N ASN A 421 31.68 42.49 -2.60
CA ASN A 421 31.12 42.78 -1.27
C ASN A 421 30.28 41.61 -0.73
N GLU A 422 29.49 40.96 -1.59
CA GLU A 422 28.70 39.78 -1.22
C GLU A 422 29.61 38.61 -0.81
N ASN A 423 30.67 38.36 -1.57
CA ASN A 423 31.66 37.34 -1.22
C ASN A 423 32.36 37.60 0.11
N ASP A 424 32.72 38.85 0.40
CA ASP A 424 33.37 39.18 1.66
C ASP A 424 32.41 39.03 2.85
N THR A 425 31.12 39.32 2.65
CA THR A 425 30.06 39.04 3.64
C THR A 425 29.94 37.54 3.91
N LEU A 426 29.85 36.72 2.85
CA LEU A 426 29.76 35.27 2.97
C LEU A 426 30.99 34.65 3.66
N LYS A 427 32.19 35.20 3.44
CA LYS A 427 33.41 34.77 4.16
C LYS A 427 33.31 35.06 5.66
N ALA A 428 32.77 36.21 6.04
CA ALA A 428 32.55 36.56 7.44
C ALA A 428 31.53 35.59 8.09
N GLU A 429 30.39 35.36 7.45
CA GLU A 429 29.38 34.41 7.92
C GLU A 429 29.94 32.98 8.07
N ASN A 430 30.72 32.52 7.08
CA ASN A 430 31.34 31.19 7.13
C ASN A 430 32.36 31.07 8.28
N THR A 431 33.02 32.17 8.65
CA THR A 431 33.93 32.21 9.80
C THR A 431 33.14 32.08 11.11
N GLU A 432 32.00 32.75 11.23
CA GLU A 432 31.11 32.62 12.39
C GLU A 432 30.53 31.20 12.50
N VAL A 433 30.09 30.62 11.37
CA VAL A 433 29.59 29.22 11.33
C VAL A 433 30.67 28.25 11.78
N LYS A 434 31.92 28.40 11.31
CA LYS A 434 33.05 27.57 11.78
C LYS A 434 33.29 27.72 13.28
N GLN A 435 33.16 28.93 13.82
CA GLN A 435 33.28 29.17 15.26
C GLN A 435 32.14 28.49 16.04
N ARG A 436 30.89 28.59 15.56
CA ARG A 436 29.74 27.89 16.15
C ARG A 436 29.88 26.37 16.09
N ILE A 437 30.38 25.83 14.98
CA ILE A 437 30.71 24.39 14.85
C ILE A 437 31.81 24.00 15.84
N SER A 438 32.85 24.82 15.99
CA SER A 438 33.90 24.58 16.98
C SER A 438 33.42 24.68 18.43
N GLN A 439 32.30 25.37 18.69
CA GLN A 439 31.65 25.47 20.00
C GLN A 439 30.66 24.32 20.26
N LEU A 440 30.26 23.55 19.25
CA LEU A 440 29.53 22.30 19.44
C LEU A 440 30.50 21.27 20.06
N ASP A 441 30.51 21.19 21.39
CA ASP A 441 31.34 20.28 22.18
C ASP A 441 31.14 18.83 21.70
N GLU A 442 32.14 18.27 21.01
CA GLU A 442 32.17 16.86 20.64
C GLU A 442 31.91 15.96 21.85
N ASN A 443 32.28 16.39 23.06
CA ASN A 443 32.03 15.63 24.28
C ASN A 443 30.56 15.64 24.69
N ALA A 444 29.80 16.70 24.39
CA ALA A 444 28.35 16.73 24.62
C ALA A 444 27.64 15.76 23.68
N VAL A 445 28.01 15.77 22.39
CA VAL A 445 27.48 14.81 21.41
C VAL A 445 27.86 13.37 21.78
N ARG A 446 29.12 13.12 22.16
CA ARG A 446 29.55 11.79 22.64
C ARG A 446 28.81 11.33 23.89
N ARG A 447 28.55 12.21 24.86
CA ARG A 447 27.75 11.89 26.07
C ARG A 447 26.32 11.49 25.71
N VAL A 448 25.66 12.25 24.83
CA VAL A 448 24.29 11.94 24.39
C VAL A 448 24.25 10.64 23.59
N THR A 449 25.22 10.41 22.71
CA THR A 449 25.35 9.15 21.96
C THR A 449 25.56 7.96 22.89
N ALA A 450 26.46 8.06 23.87
CA ALA A 450 26.69 7.00 24.85
C ALA A 450 25.45 6.71 25.70
N GLN A 451 24.70 7.74 26.11
CA GLN A 451 23.42 7.57 26.82
C GLN A 451 22.38 6.88 25.94
N LYS A 452 22.27 7.28 24.67
CA LYS A 452 21.37 6.64 23.69
C LYS A 452 21.70 5.17 23.52
N ASP A 453 22.98 4.84 23.36
CA ASP A 453 23.42 3.47 23.13
C ASP A 453 23.17 2.57 24.35
N ALA A 454 23.40 3.09 25.58
CA ALA A 454 23.04 2.38 26.81
C ALA A 454 21.53 2.12 26.94
N VAL A 455 20.68 3.05 26.52
CA VAL A 455 19.22 2.86 26.50
C VAL A 455 18.82 1.80 25.47
N ILE A 456 19.41 1.83 24.27
CA ILE A 456 19.17 0.84 23.22
C ILE A 456 19.55 -0.56 23.73
N GLU A 457 20.72 -0.70 24.35
CA GLU A 457 21.17 -1.97 24.92
C GLU A 457 20.18 -2.50 25.96
N ARG A 458 19.76 -1.65 26.91
CA ARG A 458 18.77 -2.03 27.93
C ARG A 458 17.44 -2.48 27.33
N LEU A 459 16.96 -1.80 26.29
CA LEU A 459 15.72 -2.16 25.61
C LEU A 459 15.86 -3.49 24.86
N ASN A 460 16.99 -3.73 24.21
CA ASN A 460 17.27 -4.99 23.52
C ASN A 460 17.33 -6.16 24.50
N THR A 461 17.95 -6.00 25.67
CA THR A 461 17.95 -7.04 26.72
C THR A 461 16.54 -7.36 27.20
N LYS A 462 15.70 -6.33 27.43
CA LYS A 462 14.29 -6.53 27.81
C LYS A 462 13.50 -7.25 26.72
N LEU A 463 13.72 -6.89 25.46
CA LEU A 463 13.07 -7.52 24.31
C LEU A 463 13.46 -9.00 24.22
N ALA A 464 14.75 -9.32 24.37
CA ALA A 464 15.23 -10.70 24.38
C ALA A 464 14.57 -11.53 25.50
N SER A 465 14.52 -10.99 26.73
CA SER A 465 13.82 -11.64 27.86
C SER A 465 12.34 -11.87 27.58
N LYS A 466 11.63 -10.89 27.01
CA LYS A 466 10.20 -11.03 26.68
C LYS A 466 9.95 -12.03 25.56
N ASN A 467 10.85 -12.14 24.58
CA ASN A 467 10.78 -13.16 23.55
C ASN A 467 10.98 -14.57 24.12
N GLU A 468 11.86 -14.71 25.12
CA GLU A 468 12.02 -15.97 25.85
C GLU A 468 10.73 -16.36 26.60
N ASP A 469 10.10 -15.40 27.29
CA ASP A 469 8.81 -15.60 27.97
C ASP A 469 7.72 -16.07 26.99
N ILE A 470 7.63 -15.42 25.82
CA ILE A 470 6.66 -15.79 24.76
C ILE A 470 6.93 -17.21 24.26
N THR A 471 8.20 -17.60 24.12
CA THR A 471 8.58 -18.95 23.68
C THR A 471 8.18 -20.01 24.70
N LYS A 472 8.34 -19.71 25.99
CA LYS A 472 7.85 -20.58 27.09
C LYS A 472 6.33 -20.70 27.05
N LEU A 473 5.61 -19.57 26.98
CA LEU A 473 4.14 -19.56 26.89
C LEU A 473 3.61 -20.34 25.69
N LYS A 474 4.26 -20.24 24.53
CA LYS A 474 3.90 -21.02 23.34
C LYS A 474 4.07 -22.53 23.58
N THR A 475 5.13 -22.92 24.28
CA THR A 475 5.40 -24.32 24.64
C THR A 475 4.34 -24.85 25.62
N ASP A 476 4.01 -24.06 26.64
CA ASP A 476 2.96 -24.39 27.61
C ASP A 476 1.59 -24.51 26.94
N TYR A 477 1.25 -23.56 26.06
CA TYR A 477 0.01 -23.59 25.27
C TYR A 477 -0.09 -24.87 24.44
N ASN A 478 0.97 -25.22 23.71
CA ASN A 478 0.98 -26.45 22.90
C ASN A 478 0.82 -27.69 23.78
N THR A 479 1.47 -27.72 24.94
CA THR A 479 1.35 -28.83 25.89
C THR A 479 -0.09 -28.96 26.43
N LEU A 480 -0.71 -27.84 26.79
CA LEU A 480 -2.09 -27.81 27.25
C LEU A 480 -3.06 -28.25 26.14
N TRP A 481 -2.81 -27.82 24.91
CA TRP A 481 -3.60 -28.21 23.74
C TRP A 481 -3.56 -29.71 23.48
N GLU A 482 -2.39 -30.35 23.57
CA GLU A 482 -2.29 -31.81 23.44
C GLU A 482 -3.01 -32.54 24.57
N LYS A 483 -2.92 -32.05 25.82
CA LYS A 483 -3.70 -32.60 26.94
C LYS A 483 -5.21 -32.46 26.71
N TYR A 484 -5.65 -31.30 26.21
CA TYR A 484 -7.05 -31.05 25.88
C TYR A 484 -7.57 -32.02 24.82
N LYS A 485 -6.81 -32.26 23.74
CA LYS A 485 -7.19 -33.25 22.71
C LYS A 485 -7.40 -34.65 23.32
N ILE A 486 -6.51 -35.08 24.20
CA ILE A 486 -6.61 -36.38 24.87
C ILE A 486 -7.88 -36.42 25.73
N LEU A 487 -8.15 -35.38 26.51
CA LEU A 487 -9.38 -35.27 27.32
C LEU A 487 -10.64 -35.32 26.48
N VAL A 488 -10.66 -34.66 25.31
CA VAL A 488 -11.80 -34.71 24.38
C VAL A 488 -12.02 -36.13 23.85
N ILE A 489 -10.95 -36.86 23.51
CA ILE A 489 -11.05 -38.26 23.08
C ILE A 489 -11.62 -39.12 24.22
N GLN A 490 -11.08 -38.99 25.43
CA GLN A 490 -11.55 -39.72 26.60
C GLN A 490 -13.02 -39.41 26.93
N TRP A 491 -13.43 -38.15 26.82
CA TRP A 491 -14.82 -37.72 27.01
C TRP A 491 -15.74 -38.33 25.95
N ASN A 492 -15.31 -38.32 24.68
CA ASN A 492 -16.07 -38.92 23.59
C ASN A 492 -16.22 -40.44 23.74
N ASP A 493 -15.24 -41.11 24.34
CA ASP A 493 -15.34 -42.55 24.64
C ASP A 493 -16.20 -42.82 25.88
N LEU A 494 -16.10 -41.99 26.92
CA LEU A 494 -16.94 -42.09 28.11
C LEU A 494 -18.42 -41.89 27.79
N THR A 495 -18.75 -40.91 26.93
CA THR A 495 -20.12 -40.63 26.50
C THR A 495 -20.74 -41.73 25.63
N LYS A 496 -19.93 -42.65 25.09
CA LYS A 496 -20.40 -43.85 24.38
C LYS A 496 -20.65 -45.05 25.29
N GLN A 497 -20.28 -44.98 26.57
CA GLN A 497 -20.54 -46.06 27.51
C GLN A 497 -22.06 -46.19 27.76
N PRO A 498 -22.60 -47.42 27.74
CA PRO A 498 -24.05 -47.64 27.86
C PRO A 498 -24.62 -47.10 29.17
N GLU A 499 -23.86 -47.18 30.27
CA GLU A 499 -24.25 -46.67 31.58
C GLU A 499 -24.41 -45.15 31.59
N ILE A 500 -23.54 -44.43 30.87
CA ILE A 500 -23.59 -42.97 30.75
C ILE A 500 -24.75 -42.53 29.86
N ILE A 501 -24.97 -43.22 28.72
CA ILE A 501 -26.11 -42.98 27.83
C ILE A 501 -27.42 -43.17 28.60
N GLU A 502 -27.51 -44.22 29.41
CA GLU A 502 -28.68 -44.49 30.24
C GLU A 502 -28.87 -43.43 31.34
N ALA A 503 -27.80 -43.03 32.03
CA ALA A 503 -27.86 -41.97 33.03
C ALA A 503 -28.32 -40.63 32.44
N VAL A 504 -27.85 -40.27 31.23
CA VAL A 504 -28.28 -39.07 30.50
C VAL A 504 -29.76 -39.15 30.14
N LYS A 505 -30.24 -40.27 29.59
CA LYS A 505 -31.67 -40.48 29.31
C LYS A 505 -32.53 -40.30 30.55
N ARG A 506 -32.14 -40.89 31.68
CA ARG A 506 -32.87 -40.72 32.96
C ARG A 506 -32.90 -39.27 33.42
N VAL A 507 -31.82 -38.50 33.21
CA VAL A 507 -31.79 -37.07 33.53
C VAL A 507 -32.73 -36.27 32.62
N GLU A 508 -32.73 -36.55 31.32
CA GLU A 508 -33.62 -35.88 30.37
C GLU A 508 -35.10 -36.17 30.66
N GLU A 509 -35.42 -37.42 30.99
CA GLU A 509 -36.77 -37.85 31.32
C GLU A 509 -37.28 -37.23 32.62
N ARG A 510 -36.42 -37.13 33.65
CA ARG A 510 -36.72 -36.36 34.87
C ARG A 510 -36.98 -34.88 34.58
N LYS A 511 -36.14 -34.24 33.75
CA LYS A 511 -36.35 -32.84 33.36
C LYS A 511 -37.69 -32.62 32.64
N LYS A 512 -38.11 -33.58 31.82
CA LYS A 512 -39.39 -33.53 31.12
C LYS A 512 -40.56 -33.65 32.10
N GLN A 513 -40.50 -34.59 33.04
CA GLN A 513 -41.52 -34.77 34.09
C GLN A 513 -41.61 -33.54 35.03
N GLU A 514 -40.48 -32.97 35.44
CA GLU A 514 -40.45 -31.74 36.25
C GLU A 514 -41.06 -30.54 35.50
N ALA A 515 -40.83 -30.44 34.19
CA ALA A 515 -41.41 -29.38 33.37
C ALA A 515 -42.93 -29.55 33.18
N GLU A 516 -43.41 -30.79 33.07
CA GLU A 516 -44.84 -31.12 32.94
C GLU A 516 -45.59 -30.86 34.25
N ALA A 517 -45.04 -31.29 35.39
CA ALA A 517 -45.60 -31.01 36.71
C ALA A 517 -45.70 -29.50 36.99
N LYS A 518 -44.71 -28.70 36.57
CA LYS A 518 -44.76 -27.23 36.69
C LYS A 518 -45.85 -26.60 35.82
N ARG A 519 -46.14 -27.15 34.64
CA ARG A 519 -47.23 -26.66 33.79
C ARG A 519 -48.60 -27.00 34.36
N GLU A 520 -48.78 -28.21 34.90
CA GLU A 520 -50.05 -28.61 35.48
C GLU A 520 -50.35 -27.86 36.78
N GLU A 521 -49.34 -27.59 37.61
CA GLU A 521 -49.50 -26.75 38.80
C GLU A 521 -49.94 -25.33 38.44
N GLN A 522 -49.32 -24.72 37.42
CA GLN A 522 -49.74 -23.40 36.92
C GLN A 522 -51.17 -23.45 36.37
N ALA A 523 -51.50 -24.46 35.56
CA ALA A 523 -52.83 -24.63 35.00
C ALA A 523 -53.90 -24.83 36.09
N ARG A 524 -53.58 -25.53 37.18
CA ARG A 524 -54.47 -25.69 38.35
C ARG A 524 -54.68 -24.37 39.08
N GLN A 525 -53.63 -23.56 39.26
CA GLN A 525 -53.76 -22.23 39.87
C GLN A 525 -54.62 -21.29 39.02
N ASP A 526 -54.45 -21.32 37.69
CA ASP A 526 -55.28 -20.53 36.78
C ASP A 526 -56.76 -20.94 36.88
N ARG A 527 -57.05 -22.26 36.87
CA ARG A 527 -58.41 -22.77 37.08
C ARG A 527 -59.00 -22.37 38.44
N PHE A 528 -58.19 -22.32 39.49
CA PHE A 528 -58.63 -21.86 40.81
C PHE A 528 -59.07 -20.40 40.82
N GLN A 529 -58.34 -19.54 40.11
CA GLN A 529 -58.74 -18.14 39.96
C GLN A 529 -60.02 -18.00 39.12
N ASP A 530 -60.16 -18.77 38.03
CA ASP A 530 -61.35 -18.76 37.18
C ASP A 530 -62.62 -19.16 37.95
N VAL A 531 -62.52 -20.17 38.84
CA VAL A 531 -63.65 -20.59 39.68
C VAL A 531 -64.07 -19.46 40.63
N LEU A 532 -63.12 -18.76 41.26
CA LEU A 532 -63.43 -17.61 42.11
C LEU A 532 -64.10 -16.48 41.31
N ASP A 533 -63.58 -16.15 40.12
CA ASP A 533 -64.14 -15.11 39.26
C ASP A 533 -65.57 -15.41 38.83
N ARG A 534 -65.89 -16.69 38.64
CA ARG A 534 -67.25 -17.10 38.33
C ARG A 534 -68.21 -16.87 39.49
N PHE A 535 -67.84 -17.21 40.73
CA PHE A 535 -68.67 -16.90 41.90
C PHE A 535 -68.88 -15.38 42.07
N ILE A 536 -67.84 -14.59 41.82
CA ILE A 536 -67.94 -13.11 41.83
C ILE A 536 -68.94 -12.65 40.76
N SER A 537 -68.80 -13.17 39.53
CA SER A 537 -69.66 -12.81 38.39
C SER A 537 -71.12 -13.20 38.62
N GLU A 538 -71.37 -14.42 39.10
CA GLU A 538 -72.74 -14.89 39.43
C GLU A 538 -73.36 -14.03 40.55
N GLY A 539 -72.57 -13.67 41.56
CA GLY A 539 -73.00 -12.74 42.60
C GLY A 539 -73.32 -11.34 42.05
N HIS A 540 -72.47 -10.81 41.16
CA HIS A 540 -72.70 -9.52 40.49
C HIS A 540 -73.95 -9.54 39.62
N GLU A 541 -74.19 -10.62 38.87
CA GLU A 541 -75.38 -10.77 38.03
C GLU A 541 -76.67 -10.72 38.86
N GLN A 542 -76.72 -11.48 39.97
CA GLN A 542 -77.86 -11.45 40.88
C GLN A 542 -78.03 -10.08 41.54
N LEU A 543 -76.94 -9.47 42.01
CA LEU A 543 -76.99 -8.15 42.63
C LEU A 543 -77.43 -7.06 41.63
N LYS A 544 -77.03 -7.19 40.36
CA LYS A 544 -77.44 -6.29 39.27
C LYS A 544 -78.92 -6.42 38.99
N ALA A 545 -79.43 -7.65 38.88
CA ALA A 545 -80.86 -7.92 38.72
C ALA A 545 -81.67 -7.34 39.89
N PHE A 546 -81.22 -7.57 41.13
CA PHE A 546 -81.84 -6.99 42.31
C PHE A 546 -81.83 -5.46 42.30
N SER A 547 -80.74 -4.84 41.85
CA SER A 547 -80.61 -3.37 41.79
C SER A 547 -81.66 -2.71 40.90
N GLN A 548 -82.13 -3.42 39.87
CA GLN A 548 -83.16 -2.97 38.93
C GLN A 548 -84.60 -3.27 39.40
N SER A 549 -84.75 -4.03 40.48
CA SER A 549 -86.05 -4.32 41.09
C SER A 549 -86.52 -3.19 42.02
N SER A 550 -87.78 -3.23 42.45
CA SER A 550 -88.31 -2.34 43.50
C SER A 550 -88.22 -2.94 44.91
N ARG A 551 -87.63 -4.14 45.06
CA ARG A 551 -87.51 -4.85 46.35
C ARG A 551 -86.48 -4.18 47.26
N ILE A 552 -86.56 -4.45 48.56
CA ILE A 552 -85.65 -3.92 49.57
C ILE A 552 -84.86 -5.02 50.30
N ASP A 553 -85.08 -6.28 49.92
CA ASP A 553 -84.47 -7.47 50.52
C ASP A 553 -84.22 -8.54 49.44
N PHE A 554 -83.15 -9.33 49.61
CA PHE A 554 -82.74 -10.37 48.67
C PHE A 554 -83.65 -11.60 48.80
N ASP A 555 -83.98 -12.25 47.68
CA ASP A 555 -84.51 -13.62 47.78
C ASP A 555 -83.39 -14.63 48.10
N GLU A 556 -83.79 -15.85 48.43
CA GLU A 556 -82.85 -16.91 48.82
C GLU A 556 -81.77 -17.20 47.75
N LYS A 557 -82.13 -17.08 46.46
CA LYS A 557 -81.19 -17.35 45.36
C LYS A 557 -80.19 -16.20 45.21
N GLU A 558 -80.67 -14.96 45.30
CA GLU A 558 -79.83 -13.76 45.28
C GLU A 558 -78.89 -13.74 46.48
N ALA A 559 -79.40 -13.99 47.68
CA ALA A 559 -78.62 -14.05 48.91
C ALA A 559 -77.49 -15.08 48.82
N LYS A 560 -77.75 -16.30 48.33
CA LYS A 560 -76.73 -17.34 48.14
C LYS A 560 -75.63 -16.91 47.16
N ALA A 561 -76.01 -16.39 45.99
CA ALA A 561 -75.05 -15.96 44.97
C ALA A 561 -74.18 -14.77 45.45
N ILE A 562 -74.80 -13.79 46.10
CA ILE A 562 -74.11 -12.63 46.67
C ILE A 562 -73.17 -13.06 47.80
N TYR A 563 -73.61 -13.98 48.67
CA TYR A 563 -72.80 -14.53 49.75
C TYR A 563 -71.52 -15.21 49.23
N TYR A 564 -71.65 -16.12 48.25
CA TYR A 564 -70.49 -16.78 47.64
C TYR A 564 -69.64 -15.82 46.80
N GLY A 565 -70.23 -14.82 46.15
CA GLY A 565 -69.51 -13.75 45.45
C GLY A 565 -68.64 -12.90 46.38
N ILE A 566 -69.14 -12.58 47.58
CA ILE A 566 -68.37 -11.88 48.62
C ILE A 566 -67.25 -12.80 49.17
N MET A 567 -67.54 -14.07 49.41
CA MET A 567 -66.53 -15.05 49.81
C MET A 567 -65.41 -15.19 48.79
N ALA A 568 -65.75 -15.33 47.52
CA ALA A 568 -64.81 -15.42 46.42
C ALA A 568 -63.97 -14.14 46.28
N THR A 569 -64.59 -12.97 46.41
CA THR A 569 -63.89 -11.67 46.38
C THR A 569 -62.90 -11.55 47.52
N ALA A 570 -63.29 -11.96 48.73
CA ALA A 570 -62.41 -11.93 49.89
C ALA A 570 -61.23 -12.88 49.70
N THR A 571 -61.47 -14.10 49.23
CA THR A 571 -60.40 -15.07 48.93
C THR A 571 -59.43 -14.51 47.89
N LYS A 572 -59.94 -13.99 46.76
CA LYS A 572 -59.13 -13.42 45.67
C LYS A 572 -58.33 -12.19 46.12
N SER A 573 -58.88 -11.40 47.04
CA SER A 573 -58.25 -10.19 47.57
C SER A 573 -57.47 -10.42 48.87
N ASN A 574 -57.35 -11.67 49.33
CA ASN A 574 -56.73 -12.05 50.59
C ASN A 574 -57.28 -11.28 51.82
N ILE A 575 -58.60 -11.17 51.93
CA ILE A 575 -59.31 -10.48 53.02
C ILE A 575 -59.87 -11.50 54.02
N ALA A 576 -59.61 -11.28 55.31
CA ALA A 576 -60.10 -12.14 56.38
C ALA A 576 -61.57 -11.80 56.77
N LEU A 577 -62.53 -12.56 56.25
CA LEU A 577 -63.98 -12.36 56.48
C LEU A 577 -64.46 -12.55 57.92
N ARG A 578 -63.65 -13.17 58.79
CA ARG A 578 -64.02 -13.47 60.18
C ARG A 578 -64.15 -12.23 61.07
N SER A 579 -63.65 -11.09 60.61
CA SER A 579 -63.81 -9.82 61.32
C SER A 579 -64.88 -8.99 60.64
N LEU A 580 -65.66 -8.25 61.44
CA LEU A 580 -66.64 -7.30 60.92
C LEU A 580 -66.01 -6.35 59.89
N GLN A 581 -64.81 -5.84 60.19
CA GLN A 581 -64.06 -4.97 59.29
C GLN A 581 -63.65 -5.68 57.99
N GLY A 582 -63.29 -6.96 58.05
CA GLY A 582 -62.96 -7.77 56.88
C GLY A 582 -64.17 -8.09 56.00
N ALA A 583 -65.33 -8.36 56.60
CA ALA A 583 -66.59 -8.50 55.87
C ALA A 583 -66.96 -7.19 55.15
N ILE A 584 -66.84 -6.05 55.84
CA ILE A 584 -67.04 -4.71 55.25
C ILE A 584 -66.11 -4.51 54.04
N PHE A 585 -64.81 -4.77 54.20
CA PHE A 585 -63.85 -4.59 53.10
C PHE A 585 -64.08 -5.54 51.92
N ALA A 586 -64.50 -6.78 52.18
CA ALA A 586 -64.82 -7.73 51.13
C ALA A 586 -66.03 -7.28 50.31
N VAL A 587 -67.07 -6.78 50.98
CA VAL A 587 -68.24 -6.21 50.30
C VAL A 587 -67.89 -4.95 49.53
N GLU A 588 -67.12 -4.03 50.11
CA GLU A 588 -66.69 -2.82 49.40
C GLU A 588 -65.91 -3.17 48.14
N ARG A 589 -65.02 -4.18 48.18
CA ARG A 589 -64.33 -4.69 47.00
C ARG A 589 -65.27 -5.35 45.99
N PHE A 590 -66.23 -6.13 46.47
CA PHE A 590 -67.21 -6.82 45.63
C PHE A 590 -68.12 -5.83 44.90
N LEU A 591 -68.58 -4.78 45.58
CA LEU A 591 -69.40 -3.71 44.99
C LEU A 591 -68.58 -2.82 44.05
N ALA A 592 -67.30 -2.58 44.35
CA ALA A 592 -66.42 -1.79 43.50
C ALA A 592 -66.07 -2.47 42.18
N SER A 593 -66.05 -3.81 42.14
CA SER A 593 -65.81 -4.59 40.91
C SER A 593 -67.08 -4.82 40.08
N MET A 594 -68.25 -4.40 40.57
CA MET A 594 -69.54 -4.61 39.91
C MET A 594 -69.85 -3.53 38.87
N ASP A 595 -70.43 -3.92 37.73
CA ASP A 595 -70.99 -2.99 36.75
C ASP A 595 -72.42 -2.55 37.10
N TRP A 596 -72.57 -1.26 37.41
CA TRP A 596 -73.82 -0.64 37.84
C TRP A 596 -74.70 -0.07 36.71
N ASN A 597 -74.41 -0.40 35.45
CA ASN A 597 -75.20 0.06 34.30
C ASN A 597 -76.71 -0.22 34.48
N GLY A 598 -77.54 0.80 34.24
CA GLY A 598 -79.00 0.73 34.36
C GLY A 598 -79.56 0.97 35.77
N CYS A 599 -78.72 1.27 36.78
CA CYS A 599 -79.14 1.60 38.14
C CYS A 599 -78.87 3.07 38.48
N GLY A 600 -79.90 3.80 38.93
CA GLY A 600 -79.78 5.22 39.32
C GLY A 600 -78.99 5.41 40.62
N ASN A 601 -78.38 6.59 40.81
CA ASN A 601 -77.48 6.86 41.95
C ASN A 601 -78.09 6.56 43.32
N TYR A 602 -79.34 7.00 43.57
CA TYR A 602 -80.05 6.71 44.82
C TYR A 602 -80.22 5.21 45.05
N ARG A 603 -80.63 4.47 44.01
CA ARG A 603 -80.84 3.02 44.09
C ARG A 603 -79.52 2.28 44.30
N ARG A 604 -78.42 2.73 43.70
CA ARG A 604 -77.07 2.20 43.93
C ARG A 604 -76.65 2.33 45.39
N GLU A 605 -76.86 3.50 45.99
CA GLU A 605 -76.54 3.74 47.41
C GLU A 605 -77.38 2.82 48.33
N CYS A 606 -78.68 2.67 48.05
CA CYS A 606 -79.53 1.74 48.80
C CYS A 606 -79.05 0.29 48.67
N VAL A 607 -78.79 -0.19 47.44
CA VAL A 607 -78.35 -1.57 47.19
C VAL A 607 -76.99 -1.83 47.84
N ALA A 608 -76.04 -0.91 47.74
CA ALA A 608 -74.75 -1.01 48.42
C ALA A 608 -74.91 -1.08 49.94
N HIS A 609 -75.83 -0.28 50.51
CA HIS A 609 -76.14 -0.31 51.94
C HIS A 609 -76.75 -1.65 52.35
N TRP A 610 -77.74 -2.17 51.60
CA TRP A 610 -78.36 -3.47 51.88
C TRP A 610 -77.38 -4.64 51.72
N THR A 611 -76.51 -4.64 50.70
CA THR A 611 -75.46 -5.67 50.58
C THR A 611 -74.48 -5.63 51.76
N LYS A 612 -74.17 -4.43 52.27
CA LYS A 612 -73.32 -4.27 53.46
C LYS A 612 -74.00 -4.79 54.72
N LEU A 613 -75.28 -4.47 54.94
CA LEU A 613 -76.06 -5.03 56.05
C LEU A 613 -76.15 -6.55 55.95
N PHE A 614 -76.53 -7.09 54.78
CA PHE A 614 -76.59 -8.53 54.53
C PHE A 614 -75.29 -9.23 54.92
N ALA A 615 -74.14 -8.71 54.47
CA ALA A 615 -72.85 -9.33 54.74
C ALA A 615 -72.30 -9.14 56.16
N THR A 616 -72.86 -8.22 56.95
CA THR A 616 -72.34 -7.92 58.30
C THR A 616 -73.27 -8.39 59.41
N ASP A 617 -74.57 -8.34 59.19
CA ASP A 617 -75.60 -8.56 60.20
C ASP A 617 -76.46 -9.82 59.92
N GLU A 618 -76.62 -10.22 58.65
CA GLU A 618 -77.56 -11.30 58.26
C GLU A 618 -76.88 -12.64 57.94
N VAL A 619 -75.57 -12.65 57.68
CA VAL A 619 -74.80 -13.87 57.36
C VAL A 619 -73.59 -14.07 58.27
N VAL A 620 -73.12 -15.32 58.40
CA VAL A 620 -72.02 -15.68 59.30
C VAL A 620 -70.83 -16.27 58.53
N TYR A 621 -69.67 -15.63 58.65
CA TYR A 621 -68.39 -16.13 58.13
C TYR A 621 -67.57 -16.82 59.24
N ASN A 622 -67.79 -18.11 59.48
CA ASN A 622 -66.95 -18.89 60.40
C ASN A 622 -65.90 -19.74 59.66
N GLU A 623 -64.88 -20.19 60.39
CA GLU A 623 -63.76 -20.95 59.80
C GLU A 623 -64.22 -22.22 59.06
N PRO A 624 -65.12 -23.07 59.62
CA PRO A 624 -65.62 -24.23 58.89
C PRO A 624 -66.28 -23.88 57.55
N ILE A 625 -67.08 -22.82 57.48
CA ILE A 625 -67.76 -22.41 56.24
C ILE A 625 -66.76 -21.90 55.20
N ILE A 626 -65.78 -21.10 55.62
CA ILE A 626 -64.72 -20.59 54.73
C ILE A 626 -63.89 -21.76 54.20
N GLN A 627 -63.48 -22.70 55.06
CA GLN A 627 -62.70 -23.86 54.64
C GLN A 627 -63.48 -24.81 53.72
N ASN A 628 -64.77 -24.99 53.95
CA ASN A 628 -65.63 -25.76 53.05
C ASN A 628 -65.73 -25.10 51.67
N PHE A 629 -65.89 -23.77 51.62
CA PHE A 629 -65.88 -23.03 50.36
C PHE A 629 -64.53 -23.16 49.63
N LEU A 630 -63.41 -22.97 50.32
CA LEU A 630 -62.08 -23.11 49.73
C LEU A 630 -61.80 -24.53 49.23
N SER A 631 -62.22 -25.56 49.98
CA SER A 631 -62.09 -26.96 49.56
C SER A 631 -62.93 -27.26 48.32
N PHE A 632 -64.10 -26.63 48.21
CA PHE A 632 -64.95 -26.75 47.03
C PHE A 632 -64.31 -26.09 45.81
N VAL A 633 -63.80 -24.86 45.95
CA VAL A 633 -63.06 -24.16 44.88
C VAL A 633 -61.83 -24.98 44.46
N ASP A 634 -61.06 -25.50 45.42
CA ASP A 634 -59.89 -26.34 45.15
C ASP A 634 -60.28 -27.63 44.40
N HIS A 635 -61.36 -28.30 44.81
CA HIS A 635 -61.87 -29.48 44.13
C HIS A 635 -62.26 -29.17 42.67
N MET A 636 -62.97 -28.06 42.43
CA MET A 636 -63.35 -27.62 41.07
C MET A 636 -62.13 -27.26 40.21
N SER A 637 -61.00 -26.92 40.83
CA SER A 637 -59.75 -26.55 40.14
C SER A 637 -58.92 -27.76 39.72
N CYS A 638 -59.22 -28.94 40.28
CA CYS A 638 -58.47 -30.18 40.01
C CYS A 638 -58.77 -30.80 38.64
N ASN A 639 -59.90 -30.48 38.00
CA ASN A 639 -60.23 -30.95 36.64
C ASN A 639 -61.06 -29.90 35.88
N ALA A 640 -60.80 -29.74 34.58
CA ALA A 640 -61.64 -28.93 33.68
C ALA A 640 -63.09 -29.47 33.56
N ASP A 641 -63.29 -30.78 33.77
CA ASP A 641 -64.61 -31.43 33.62
C ASP A 641 -65.53 -31.27 34.85
N THR A 642 -65.03 -30.82 36.01
CA THR A 642 -65.81 -30.70 37.27
C THR A 642 -66.62 -29.40 37.41
N TYR A 643 -66.82 -28.69 36.30
CA TYR A 643 -67.40 -27.34 36.24
C TYR A 643 -68.94 -27.30 36.38
N VAL A 644 -69.48 -26.63 37.42
CA VAL A 644 -70.93 -26.50 37.65
C VAL A 644 -71.31 -25.05 38.02
N SER A 645 -72.34 -24.47 37.37
CA SER A 645 -72.90 -23.14 37.71
C SER A 645 -73.97 -23.25 38.81
N LEU A 646 -74.07 -22.26 39.70
CA LEU A 646 -75.12 -22.22 40.73
C LEU A 646 -76.50 -21.78 40.17
N GLY A 647 -76.57 -21.38 38.91
CA GLY A 647 -77.76 -20.76 38.32
C GLY A 647 -78.78 -21.70 37.69
N GLY A 648 -78.47 -22.98 37.50
CA GLY A 648 -79.34 -23.99 36.88
C GLY A 648 -80.03 -24.89 37.91
N SER A 649 -81.28 -25.29 37.63
CA SER A 649 -82.17 -26.05 38.53
C SER A 649 -81.75 -27.50 38.84
N ASN A 650 -80.45 -27.79 38.86
CA ASN A 650 -79.84 -29.07 39.27
C ASN A 650 -78.38 -28.89 39.77
N GLY A 651 -78.02 -27.73 40.32
CA GLY A 651 -76.67 -27.45 40.83
C GLY A 651 -76.40 -28.04 42.22
N CYS A 652 -75.26 -28.73 42.38
CA CYS A 652 -74.85 -29.47 43.59
C CYS A 652 -74.77 -28.65 44.90
N ALA A 653 -74.88 -27.33 44.87
CA ALA A 653 -74.86 -26.51 46.09
C ALA A 653 -76.14 -26.65 46.95
N ASP A 654 -77.26 -27.05 46.36
CA ASP A 654 -78.50 -27.33 47.11
C ASP A 654 -78.51 -28.72 47.78
N GLN A 655 -77.43 -29.51 47.66
CA GLN A 655 -77.43 -30.90 48.10
C GLN A 655 -76.86 -31.19 49.49
N LEU A 656 -76.32 -30.22 50.26
CA LEU A 656 -75.57 -30.59 51.48
C LEU A 656 -75.87 -29.86 52.80
N THR A 657 -76.65 -28.77 52.83
CA THR A 657 -77.00 -28.11 54.12
C THR A 657 -78.31 -27.31 54.06
N ASN A 658 -79.12 -27.38 55.13
CA ASN A 658 -80.18 -26.40 55.38
C ASN A 658 -79.57 -25.07 55.85
N TRP A 659 -80.30 -23.96 55.69
CA TRP A 659 -79.84 -22.60 56.05
C TRP A 659 -79.58 -22.40 57.57
N ASP A 660 -79.94 -23.38 58.40
CA ASP A 660 -79.68 -23.43 59.85
C ASP A 660 -78.41 -24.22 60.25
N GLY A 661 -77.62 -24.71 59.28
CA GLY A 661 -76.38 -25.43 59.54
C GLY A 661 -76.53 -26.94 59.75
N THR A 662 -77.69 -27.53 59.50
CA THR A 662 -77.89 -29.00 59.55
C THR A 662 -77.60 -29.69 58.20
N GLN A 663 -76.88 -30.82 58.23
CA GLN A 663 -76.50 -31.59 57.03
C GLN A 663 -77.68 -32.39 56.45
N LYS A 664 -77.91 -32.31 55.13
CA LYS A 664 -78.77 -33.23 54.38
C LYS A 664 -77.95 -34.41 53.85
N SER A 665 -78.52 -35.62 53.91
CA SER A 665 -77.82 -36.86 53.58
C SER A 665 -77.74 -37.12 52.06
N GLY A 666 -76.53 -37.09 51.49
CA GLY A 666 -76.16 -37.53 50.13
C GLY A 666 -74.73 -37.05 49.82
N LEU A 667 -73.88 -37.62 48.97
CA LEU A 667 -73.83 -38.84 48.15
C LEU A 667 -72.50 -39.52 48.50
N GLY A 668 -72.57 -40.63 49.24
CA GLY A 668 -71.41 -41.38 49.72
C GLY A 668 -71.78 -42.56 50.63
N ALA A 669 -73.03 -43.02 50.57
CA ALA A 669 -73.42 -44.25 51.24
C ALA A 669 -72.72 -45.44 50.54
N PRO A 670 -71.97 -46.28 51.26
CA PRO A 670 -71.30 -47.42 50.66
C PRO A 670 -72.31 -48.39 50.07
N SER A 671 -72.06 -48.86 48.85
CA SER A 671 -72.80 -49.98 48.28
C SER A 671 -72.65 -51.21 49.19
N LYS A 672 -73.77 -51.80 49.59
CA LYS A 672 -73.80 -53.06 50.35
C LYS A 672 -73.03 -54.15 49.58
N LYS A 673 -72.01 -54.72 50.23
CA LYS A 673 -71.33 -55.96 49.80
C LYS A 673 -72.36 -57.06 49.51
N LYS A 674 -72.33 -57.66 48.31
CA LYS A 674 -72.93 -58.97 48.06
C LYS A 674 -72.09 -60.04 48.76
N SER A 675 -72.76 -60.80 49.62
CA SER A 675 -72.25 -62.00 50.29
C SER A 675 -71.85 -63.06 49.27
N GLN A 676 -70.63 -63.59 49.41
CA GLN A 676 -70.27 -64.91 48.90
C GLN A 676 -71.12 -65.95 49.65
N GLY A 677 -71.93 -66.70 48.91
CA GLY A 677 -72.54 -67.93 49.39
C GLY A 677 -71.61 -69.10 49.12
N LEU A 678 -71.15 -69.75 50.18
CA LEU A 678 -70.75 -71.16 50.17
C LEU A 678 -72.02 -72.01 50.04
N SER A 679 -72.01 -73.01 49.15
CA SER A 679 -72.43 -74.40 49.45
C SER A 679 -72.76 -75.20 48.19
N ARG A 680 -72.03 -76.32 48.06
CA ARG A 680 -72.22 -77.55 47.26
C ARG A 680 -71.81 -77.53 45.79
#